data_AF-A0A1V5QT27-F1
#
_entry.id   AF-A0A1V5QT27-F1
#
_cell.length_a   1.000
_cell.length_b   1.000
_cell.length_c   1.000
_cell.angle_alpha   90.00
_cell.angle_beta   90.00
_cell.angle_gamma   90.00
#
_symmetry.space_group_name_H-M   'P 1'
#
loop_
_entity.id
_entity.type
_entity.pdbx_description
1 polymer ?
#
loop_
_entity_poly.entity_id
_entity_poly.type
_entity_poly.pdbx_seq_one_letter_code
_entity_poly.pdbx_strand_id
1 'polypeptide(L)'
;MIQIRNMGLIILAALAVTALCPQESLARQAFVLDTAGLGDVGELYLLGALQGIANRDAPRLFLTRGAADAVYVDYLAKEKGFTFIRLSSLPDAVATFTAMKRADGVTPLIKGLVKYPATYWDNQNRKMVNRYYNYWIAANYAAQEDLLPVNEGMLNDKSPMLSGSEFWYTDTGMGGWGEMFVKMQRAGTNGLSVTSLRSSGAYASKVVYLDLAVTPKIEIVVSDLTPGGAWSLAVSMGSTVKSFENRRGVLAPGLTKESKTGTFVADLAKTGFFNPRAGRAELRITPSATNVTVTVKSIRLLDAKGQEPSAAPYTPRKHVLNNLPVMRDLAVSPPYEQDEERACEWSLANQRSTCTPDAFASYAGGSWILMGLDYTIAKKIYHFYQDKTPFVKGGYPNLDKILADFKTPGLVFGWLGNEDYACMKMGRYNARYAGGLPENFSFWQWVPLKKPGKPVPLPQVREVTRLENKVYVNFSWASADYIQISYDLMDHYWQDPSRGKVSMTWGFNPLLARYAPAFVEFYAHTATPKDSFWGFTAGYTHLSGYQPEHLKTYSEETSRGLCALGISPAVDVWDCFPYCIESYEALSLRSPTSEGVKLMSVLPGATKASETFWLDNGCPVVRLDQGLFSVWQNDGKSTPELIAAAIQAAAAKQTAKGPQFLTCNCRFAPAFLKAVQELLPEKFVVVGMPDFIALAQEAGAVTALPFSDAVGSGDSINVSFELHNASGATGRKGKVSWTLPPGWKSSPDVWGHEAIPHGGNLKKIVTFTPPTGLTSGTAVIGYKDSRFGWEKELVLATFPQGVTVSDCTSAEGWSATHGAAVCVDRGMLKITPKTVMGRHDYTSGMRIENNGRVSCALKPIDFSRNPILKIHIPDQNSHGTRIGLTDETGQYKQCASTSVPGTCTIDLSAVTRWAGTKNLTLSIDPATGHGSYVRIRSIKVCYPKLKEIK
;
A
#
# COMPACT_ATOMS: atom_id res chain seq x y z
N MET A 1 -30.37 -49.47 52.42
CA MET A 1 -30.77 -48.18 51.80
C MET A 1 -29.66 -47.12 51.74
N ILE A 2 -28.47 -47.34 52.31
CA ILE A 2 -27.34 -46.37 52.26
C ILE A 2 -26.31 -46.69 51.15
N GLN A 3 -26.32 -47.91 50.58
CA GLN A 3 -25.38 -48.29 49.50
C GLN A 3 -25.80 -47.87 48.07
N ILE A 4 -27.07 -47.51 47.83
CA ILE A 4 -27.54 -47.12 46.47
C ILE A 4 -27.32 -45.62 46.20
N ARG A 5 -27.15 -44.78 47.23
CA ARG A 5 -26.89 -43.34 47.07
C ARG A 5 -25.44 -43.03 46.67
N ASN A 6 -24.47 -43.87 47.02
CA ASN A 6 -23.06 -43.62 46.70
C ASN A 6 -22.68 -44.05 45.26
N MET A 7 -23.36 -45.02 44.65
CA MET A 7 -23.17 -45.33 43.22
C MET A 7 -23.75 -44.25 42.30
N GLY A 8 -24.87 -43.62 42.70
CA GLY A 8 -25.46 -42.50 41.96
C GLY A 8 -24.57 -41.25 41.93
N LEU A 9 -23.89 -40.94 43.04
CA LEU A 9 -22.96 -39.80 43.11
C LEU A 9 -21.65 -40.04 42.34
N ILE A 10 -21.14 -41.27 42.30
CA ILE A 10 -19.90 -41.58 41.56
C ILE A 10 -20.14 -41.59 40.05
N ILE A 11 -21.33 -42.01 39.59
CA ILE A 11 -21.69 -41.97 38.17
C ILE A 11 -22.01 -40.53 37.71
N LEU A 12 -22.63 -39.70 38.55
CA LEU A 12 -22.82 -38.27 38.25
C LEU A 12 -21.52 -37.47 38.31
N ALA A 13 -20.58 -37.81 39.20
CA ALA A 13 -19.25 -37.19 39.21
C ALA A 13 -18.40 -37.66 38.01
N ALA A 14 -18.50 -38.92 37.58
CA ALA A 14 -17.82 -39.40 36.38
C ALA A 14 -18.39 -38.76 35.10
N LEU A 15 -19.71 -38.58 35.00
CA LEU A 15 -20.35 -37.87 33.88
C LEU A 15 -20.10 -36.35 33.91
N ALA A 16 -19.99 -35.73 35.08
CA ALA A 16 -19.64 -34.31 35.22
C ALA A 16 -18.14 -34.03 34.99
N VAL A 17 -17.24 -34.96 35.33
CA VAL A 17 -15.80 -34.85 35.07
C VAL A 17 -15.46 -35.14 33.60
N THR A 18 -16.28 -35.90 32.86
CA THR A 18 -16.21 -35.95 31.38
C THR A 18 -16.84 -34.76 30.66
N ALA A 19 -17.60 -33.91 31.37
CA ALA A 19 -18.20 -32.69 30.82
C ALA A 19 -17.41 -31.40 31.14
N LEU A 20 -16.34 -31.50 31.94
CA LEU A 20 -15.52 -30.37 32.38
C LEU A 20 -14.02 -30.68 32.26
N CYS A 21 -13.57 -31.10 31.08
CA CYS A 21 -12.18 -31.01 30.62
C CYS A 21 -12.12 -31.23 29.09
N PRO A 22 -11.39 -30.40 28.34
CA PRO A 22 -11.91 -29.19 27.72
C PRO A 22 -12.37 -29.45 26.27
N GLN A 23 -13.57 -29.00 25.92
CA GLN A 23 -13.96 -28.78 24.52
C GLN A 23 -13.00 -27.79 23.80
N GLU A 24 -12.14 -27.07 24.53
CA GLU A 24 -11.07 -26.26 23.94
C GLU A 24 -9.98 -27.09 23.24
N SER A 25 -9.76 -28.38 23.59
CA SER A 25 -8.67 -29.16 22.96
C SER A 25 -8.97 -29.65 21.54
N LEU A 26 -10.25 -29.75 21.15
CA LEU A 26 -10.67 -30.02 19.78
C LEU A 26 -10.82 -28.73 18.94
N ALA A 27 -10.83 -27.56 19.57
CA ALA A 27 -11.17 -26.28 18.92
C ALA A 27 -10.07 -25.72 18.00
N ARG A 28 -8.88 -26.35 17.93
CA ARG A 28 -7.74 -25.82 17.18
C ARG A 28 -7.05 -26.85 16.29
N GLN A 29 -7.81 -27.80 15.75
CA GLN A 29 -7.31 -28.69 14.71
C GLN A 29 -7.49 -28.05 13.33
N ALA A 30 -6.43 -28.04 12.54
CA ALA A 30 -6.42 -27.57 11.16
C ALA A 30 -5.66 -28.55 10.26
N PHE A 31 -5.84 -28.43 8.96
CA PHE A 31 -5.12 -29.19 7.95
C PHE A 31 -4.10 -28.30 7.25
N VAL A 32 -2.98 -28.89 6.86
CA VAL A 32 -1.96 -28.23 6.05
C VAL A 32 -1.74 -29.00 4.75
N LEU A 33 -1.75 -28.29 3.62
CA LEU A 33 -1.46 -28.85 2.29
C LEU A 33 -0.31 -28.07 1.63
N ASP A 34 0.70 -28.79 1.13
CA ASP A 34 1.79 -28.19 0.38
C ASP A 34 1.39 -27.94 -1.09
N THR A 35 1.65 -26.73 -1.56
CA THR A 35 1.32 -26.23 -2.90
C THR A 35 2.56 -25.81 -3.69
N ALA A 36 3.77 -26.08 -3.17
CA ALA A 36 5.01 -25.87 -3.91
C ALA A 36 4.93 -26.58 -5.28
N GLY A 37 5.38 -25.92 -6.33
CA GLY A 37 5.29 -26.45 -7.69
C GLY A 37 3.88 -26.46 -8.33
N LEU A 38 2.89 -25.86 -7.69
CA LEU A 38 1.67 -25.28 -8.27
C LEU A 38 1.77 -24.78 -9.72
N GLY A 39 1.43 -25.57 -10.75
CA GLY A 39 1.62 -25.14 -12.15
C GLY A 39 0.35 -25.04 -13.00
N ASP A 40 -0.56 -25.99 -12.86
CA ASP A 40 -1.80 -26.02 -13.64
C ASP A 40 -2.78 -24.96 -13.13
N VAL A 41 -3.17 -24.05 -14.00
CA VAL A 41 -4.09 -22.95 -13.63
C VAL A 41 -5.39 -23.51 -13.08
N GLY A 42 -5.95 -24.55 -13.69
CA GLY A 42 -7.17 -25.16 -13.20
C GLY A 42 -7.02 -25.71 -11.78
N GLU A 43 -5.94 -26.45 -11.48
CA GLU A 43 -5.70 -27.00 -10.14
C GLU A 43 -5.57 -25.89 -9.09
N LEU A 44 -4.96 -24.76 -9.45
CA LEU A 44 -4.90 -23.57 -8.58
C LEU A 44 -6.29 -23.00 -8.29
N TYR A 45 -7.18 -22.91 -9.28
CA TYR A 45 -8.57 -22.48 -9.07
C TYR A 45 -9.35 -23.45 -8.18
N LEU A 46 -9.24 -24.77 -8.45
CA LEU A 46 -9.86 -25.80 -7.64
C LEU A 46 -9.40 -25.71 -6.18
N LEU A 47 -8.10 -25.53 -5.97
CA LEU A 47 -7.50 -25.45 -4.64
C LEU A 47 -7.90 -24.18 -3.89
N GLY A 48 -7.86 -23.01 -4.52
CA GLY A 48 -8.31 -21.76 -3.91
C GLY A 48 -9.79 -21.81 -3.53
N ALA A 49 -10.63 -22.41 -4.38
CA ALA A 49 -12.04 -22.64 -4.09
C ALA A 49 -12.26 -23.64 -2.94
N LEU A 50 -11.54 -24.76 -2.95
CA LEU A 50 -11.57 -25.73 -1.85
C LEU A 50 -11.22 -25.06 -0.53
N GLN A 51 -10.15 -24.27 -0.49
CA GLN A 51 -9.74 -23.54 0.71
C GLN A 51 -10.79 -22.53 1.15
N GLY A 52 -11.30 -21.70 0.24
CA GLY A 52 -12.31 -20.70 0.57
C GLY A 52 -13.61 -21.30 1.09
N ILE A 53 -14.05 -22.41 0.49
CA ILE A 53 -15.20 -23.17 0.99
C ILE A 53 -14.87 -23.78 2.35
N ALA A 54 -13.74 -24.48 2.51
CA ALA A 54 -13.36 -25.12 3.78
C ALA A 54 -13.20 -24.12 4.92
N ASN A 55 -12.75 -22.90 4.62
CA ASN A 55 -12.48 -21.84 5.60
C ASN A 55 -13.61 -20.82 5.76
N ARG A 56 -14.79 -21.08 5.20
CA ARG A 56 -15.90 -20.11 5.23
C ARG A 56 -16.34 -19.72 6.64
N ASP A 57 -16.28 -20.65 7.58
CA ASP A 57 -16.84 -20.53 8.93
C ASP A 57 -15.88 -21.03 10.04
N ALA A 58 -14.68 -21.49 9.70
CA ALA A 58 -13.64 -21.90 10.66
C ALA A 58 -12.25 -21.97 9.98
N PRO A 59 -11.13 -21.90 10.71
CA PRO A 59 -9.78 -22.00 10.14
C PRO A 59 -9.40 -23.47 9.93
N ARG A 60 -9.84 -24.10 8.83
CA ARG A 60 -9.68 -25.55 8.59
C ARG A 60 -8.51 -25.92 7.68
N LEU A 61 -8.23 -25.17 6.63
CA LEU A 61 -7.17 -25.49 5.64
C LEU A 61 -6.17 -24.35 5.51
N PHE A 62 -4.91 -24.65 5.77
CA PHE A 62 -3.76 -23.78 5.53
C PHE A 62 -2.92 -24.36 4.39
N LEU A 63 -2.55 -23.53 3.43
CA LEU A 63 -1.70 -23.86 2.29
C LEU A 63 -0.26 -23.40 2.57
N THR A 64 0.73 -24.23 2.27
CA THR A 64 2.15 -23.88 2.41
C THR A 64 2.86 -23.99 1.07
N ARG A 65 3.74 -23.05 0.76
CA ARG A 65 4.57 -22.97 -0.46
C ARG A 65 6.06 -23.17 -0.20
N GLY A 66 6.46 -23.35 1.06
CA GLY A 66 7.86 -23.45 1.45
C GLY A 66 8.15 -22.97 2.87
N ALA A 67 9.40 -22.56 3.08
CA ALA A 67 9.95 -22.27 4.40
C ALA A 67 9.36 -21.02 5.05
N ALA A 68 8.97 -20.02 4.24
CA ALA A 68 8.32 -18.82 4.74
C ALA A 68 6.99 -19.12 5.44
N ASP A 69 6.20 -20.03 4.87
CA ASP A 69 4.90 -20.42 5.43
C ASP A 69 5.03 -21.28 6.67
N ALA A 70 6.14 -22.02 6.80
CA ALA A 70 6.43 -22.80 8.00
C ALA A 70 6.56 -21.90 9.24
N VAL A 71 7.02 -20.65 9.10
CA VAL A 71 7.08 -19.69 10.21
C VAL A 71 5.68 -19.38 10.74
N TYR A 72 4.71 -19.21 9.84
CA TYR A 72 3.32 -18.99 10.23
C TYR A 72 2.71 -20.22 10.90
N VAL A 73 2.91 -21.40 10.32
CA VAL A 73 2.43 -22.68 10.89
C VAL A 73 3.01 -22.89 12.30
N ASP A 74 4.31 -22.62 12.48
CA ASP A 74 5.00 -22.69 13.77
C ASP A 74 4.42 -21.72 14.79
N TYR A 75 4.19 -20.46 14.40
CA TYR A 75 3.54 -19.47 15.27
C TYR A 75 2.12 -19.90 15.63
N LEU A 76 1.33 -20.34 14.66
CA LEU A 76 -0.03 -20.80 14.89
C LEU A 76 -0.04 -22.02 15.83
N ALA A 77 0.92 -22.93 15.70
CA ALA A 77 1.04 -24.06 16.62
C ALA A 77 1.46 -23.62 18.03
N LYS A 78 2.55 -22.86 18.15
CA LYS A 78 3.18 -22.50 19.44
C LYS A 78 2.39 -21.43 20.18
N GLU A 79 2.04 -20.35 19.51
CA GLU A 79 1.42 -19.15 20.11
C GLU A 79 -0.10 -19.18 20.08
N LYS A 80 -0.68 -19.94 19.14
CA LYS A 80 -2.13 -20.06 18.97
C LYS A 80 -2.66 -21.45 19.29
N GLY A 81 -1.82 -22.43 19.60
CA GLY A 81 -2.27 -23.78 20.01
C GLY A 81 -2.92 -24.59 18.89
N PHE A 82 -2.64 -24.28 17.62
CA PHE A 82 -3.12 -25.09 16.51
C PHE A 82 -2.37 -26.43 16.42
N THR A 83 -3.11 -27.50 16.15
CA THR A 83 -2.56 -28.79 15.74
C THR A 83 -2.83 -28.99 14.27
N PHE A 84 -1.78 -29.07 13.45
CA PHE A 84 -1.89 -29.24 12.01
C PHE A 84 -1.79 -30.71 11.60
N ILE A 85 -2.80 -31.21 10.90
CA ILE A 85 -2.80 -32.49 10.21
C ILE A 85 -2.33 -32.27 8.78
N ARG A 86 -1.24 -32.93 8.39
CA ARG A 86 -0.72 -32.83 7.03
C ARG A 86 -1.57 -33.66 6.06
N LEU A 87 -2.02 -33.01 5.00
CA LEU A 87 -2.63 -33.65 3.84
C LEU A 87 -1.52 -34.00 2.85
N SER A 88 -1.54 -35.24 2.36
CA SER A 88 -0.49 -35.70 1.45
C SER A 88 -0.64 -35.11 0.04
N SER A 89 -1.85 -34.68 -0.33
CA SER A 89 -2.15 -34.20 -1.67
C SER A 89 -3.49 -33.50 -1.86
N LEU A 90 -3.70 -32.95 -3.07
CA LEU A 90 -4.96 -32.37 -3.49
C LEU A 90 -6.12 -33.39 -3.48
N PRO A 91 -5.99 -34.63 -4.01
CA PRO A 91 -7.04 -35.62 -3.86
C PRO A 91 -7.40 -35.96 -2.41
N ASP A 92 -6.41 -36.06 -1.53
CA ASP A 92 -6.66 -36.29 -0.10
C ASP A 92 -7.37 -35.09 0.54
N ALA A 93 -7.01 -33.87 0.15
CA ALA A 93 -7.70 -32.66 0.59
C ALA A 93 -9.17 -32.67 0.14
N VAL A 94 -9.43 -32.93 -1.15
CA VAL A 94 -10.80 -33.02 -1.69
C VAL A 94 -11.61 -34.08 -0.95
N ALA A 95 -11.06 -35.29 -0.76
CA ALA A 95 -11.73 -36.36 -0.03
C ALA A 95 -12.04 -35.96 1.41
N THR A 96 -11.08 -35.34 2.09
CA THR A 96 -11.20 -34.90 3.49
C THR A 96 -12.32 -33.89 3.65
N PHE A 97 -12.33 -32.83 2.85
CA PHE A 97 -13.32 -31.75 3.00
C PHE A 97 -14.69 -32.11 2.43
N THR A 98 -14.78 -33.04 1.49
CA THR A 98 -16.06 -33.60 1.02
C THR A 98 -16.78 -34.37 2.13
N ALA A 99 -16.03 -35.07 2.99
CA ALA A 99 -16.60 -35.80 4.12
C ALA A 99 -16.99 -34.90 5.30
N MET A 100 -16.54 -33.63 5.30
CA MET A 100 -16.77 -32.70 6.40
C MET A 100 -18.05 -31.89 6.25
N LYS A 101 -18.52 -31.38 7.40
CA LYS A 101 -19.69 -30.51 7.50
C LYS A 101 -19.31 -29.13 8.03
N ARG A 102 -20.20 -28.17 7.80
CA ARG A 102 -20.18 -26.81 8.35
C ARG A 102 -20.22 -26.83 9.88
N ALA A 103 -20.00 -25.67 10.49
CA ALA A 103 -20.06 -25.51 11.94
C ALA A 103 -21.43 -25.90 12.54
N ASP A 104 -22.49 -25.92 11.73
CA ASP A 104 -23.82 -26.41 12.13
C ASP A 104 -23.90 -27.95 12.31
N GLY A 105 -22.86 -28.70 11.90
CA GLY A 105 -22.80 -30.16 12.02
C GLY A 105 -23.72 -30.93 11.06
N VAL A 106 -24.45 -30.24 10.17
CA VAL A 106 -25.44 -30.84 9.26
C VAL A 106 -25.12 -30.55 7.80
N THR A 107 -24.83 -29.30 7.47
CA THR A 107 -24.63 -28.85 6.09
C THR A 107 -23.28 -29.35 5.58
N PRO A 108 -23.21 -30.04 4.43
CA PRO A 108 -21.92 -30.42 3.82
C PRO A 108 -21.06 -29.19 3.52
N LEU A 109 -19.72 -29.31 3.66
CA LEU A 109 -18.83 -28.25 3.18
C LEU A 109 -18.89 -28.13 1.67
N ILE A 110 -18.83 -29.26 0.96
CA ILE A 110 -18.83 -29.36 -0.51
C ILE A 110 -20.14 -30.00 -0.94
N LYS A 111 -20.91 -29.32 -1.81
CA LYS A 111 -22.21 -29.82 -2.27
C LYS A 111 -22.17 -30.53 -3.62
N GLY A 112 -21.09 -30.35 -4.38
CA GLY A 112 -20.91 -30.94 -5.69
C GLY A 112 -19.90 -30.16 -6.52
N LEU A 113 -20.00 -30.31 -7.85
CA LEU A 113 -19.07 -29.73 -8.80
C LEU A 113 -19.77 -28.72 -9.72
N VAL A 114 -19.02 -27.70 -10.13
CA VAL A 114 -19.32 -26.87 -11.31
C VAL A 114 -18.27 -27.17 -12.36
N LYS A 115 -18.70 -27.79 -13.46
CA LYS A 115 -17.85 -28.13 -14.59
C LYS A 115 -17.78 -26.97 -15.57
N TYR A 116 -16.57 -26.59 -15.99
CA TYR A 116 -16.34 -25.51 -16.93
C TYR A 116 -15.38 -25.91 -18.06
N PRO A 117 -15.49 -25.30 -19.26
CA PRO A 117 -14.56 -25.59 -20.35
C PRO A 117 -13.20 -24.94 -20.08
N ALA A 118 -12.13 -25.72 -20.21
CA ALA A 118 -10.75 -25.25 -20.02
C ALA A 118 -10.32 -24.27 -21.13
N THR A 119 -9.25 -23.53 -20.86
CA THR A 119 -8.47 -22.87 -21.93
C THR A 119 -7.85 -23.94 -22.83
N TYR A 120 -7.76 -23.70 -24.13
CA TYR A 120 -7.18 -24.66 -25.07
C TYR A 120 -6.33 -23.96 -26.13
N TRP A 121 -5.37 -24.71 -26.67
CA TRP A 121 -4.60 -24.28 -27.84
C TRP A 121 -5.40 -24.61 -29.11
N ASP A 122 -5.76 -23.58 -29.86
CA ASP A 122 -6.37 -23.73 -31.17
C ASP A 122 -5.27 -24.01 -32.21
N ASN A 123 -5.15 -25.27 -32.60
CA ASN A 123 -4.16 -25.73 -33.59
C ASN A 123 -4.33 -25.06 -34.96
N GLN A 124 -5.57 -24.73 -35.37
CA GLN A 124 -5.83 -24.13 -36.67
C GLN A 124 -5.35 -22.69 -36.72
N ASN A 125 -5.63 -21.93 -35.66
CA ASN A 125 -5.27 -20.51 -35.56
C ASN A 125 -3.93 -20.26 -34.85
N ARG A 126 -3.25 -21.34 -34.41
CA ARG A 126 -1.99 -21.31 -33.65
C ARG A 126 -2.01 -20.30 -32.50
N LYS A 127 -3.11 -20.25 -31.75
CA LYS A 127 -3.30 -19.32 -30.63
C LYS A 127 -3.92 -20.02 -29.44
N MET A 128 -3.60 -19.55 -28.24
CA MET A 128 -4.36 -19.91 -27.04
C MET A 128 -5.73 -19.24 -27.08
N VAL A 129 -6.80 -20.00 -26.91
CA VAL A 129 -8.16 -19.48 -26.71
C VAL A 129 -8.40 -19.39 -25.21
N ASN A 130 -8.35 -18.16 -24.70
CA ASN A 130 -8.59 -17.86 -23.30
C ASN A 130 -10.09 -17.79 -23.04
N ARG A 131 -10.56 -18.55 -22.05
CA ARG A 131 -11.94 -18.51 -21.54
C ARG A 131 -11.94 -18.21 -20.05
N TYR A 132 -11.15 -17.22 -19.63
CA TYR A 132 -10.96 -16.90 -18.21
C TYR A 132 -12.28 -16.56 -17.51
N TYR A 133 -13.24 -15.94 -18.21
CA TYR A 133 -14.59 -15.67 -17.69
C TYR A 133 -15.30 -16.92 -17.14
N ASN A 134 -15.09 -18.11 -17.72
CA ASN A 134 -15.71 -19.34 -17.22
C ASN A 134 -15.17 -19.75 -15.85
N TYR A 135 -13.90 -19.48 -15.57
CA TYR A 135 -13.35 -19.76 -14.26
C TYR A 135 -13.97 -18.84 -13.19
N TRP A 136 -14.26 -17.58 -13.53
CA TRP A 136 -14.88 -16.61 -12.63
C TRP A 136 -16.35 -16.93 -12.34
N ILE A 137 -17.10 -17.31 -13.38
CA ILE A 137 -18.49 -17.78 -13.21
C ILE A 137 -18.53 -19.05 -12.35
N ALA A 138 -17.56 -19.95 -12.54
CA ALA A 138 -17.40 -21.13 -11.69
C ALA A 138 -17.01 -20.77 -10.25
N ALA A 139 -16.13 -19.77 -10.04
CA ALA A 139 -15.80 -19.25 -8.71
C ALA A 139 -17.02 -18.61 -8.01
N ASN A 140 -17.89 -17.93 -8.75
CA ASN A 140 -19.17 -17.44 -8.21
C ASN A 140 -20.07 -18.58 -7.72
N TYR A 141 -20.13 -19.70 -8.42
CA TYR A 141 -20.83 -20.89 -7.93
C TYR A 141 -20.15 -21.51 -6.69
N ALA A 142 -18.83 -21.49 -6.60
CA ALA A 142 -18.11 -21.88 -5.37
C ALA A 142 -18.48 -20.96 -4.18
N ALA A 143 -18.53 -19.64 -4.44
CA ALA A 143 -18.96 -18.65 -3.47
C ALA A 143 -20.42 -18.88 -3.01
N GLN A 144 -21.35 -19.07 -3.95
CA GLN A 144 -22.79 -19.05 -3.67
C GLN A 144 -23.34 -20.40 -3.25
N GLU A 145 -22.91 -21.46 -3.93
CA GLU A 145 -23.52 -22.80 -3.87
C GLU A 145 -22.57 -23.86 -3.29
N ASP A 146 -21.35 -23.50 -2.86
CA ASP A 146 -20.36 -24.43 -2.32
C ASP A 146 -19.97 -25.56 -3.31
N LEU A 147 -19.89 -25.22 -4.60
CA LEU A 147 -19.52 -26.13 -5.68
C LEU A 147 -18.03 -26.00 -6.03
N LEU A 148 -17.32 -27.12 -6.17
CA LEU A 148 -15.92 -27.11 -6.59
C LEU A 148 -15.79 -26.89 -8.11
N PRO A 149 -14.99 -25.91 -8.56
CA PRO A 149 -14.76 -25.67 -9.98
C PRO A 149 -13.81 -26.71 -10.56
N VAL A 150 -14.23 -27.41 -11.60
CA VAL A 150 -13.43 -28.45 -12.28
C VAL A 150 -13.53 -28.36 -13.79
N ASN A 151 -12.49 -28.82 -14.49
CA ASN A 151 -12.51 -29.05 -15.93
C ASN A 151 -12.41 -30.55 -16.28
N GLU A 152 -12.61 -30.88 -17.55
CA GLU A 152 -12.59 -32.27 -18.04
C GLU A 152 -11.26 -32.98 -17.79
N GLY A 153 -10.13 -32.26 -17.86
CA GLY A 153 -8.82 -32.83 -17.58
C GLY A 153 -8.70 -33.33 -16.14
N MET A 154 -9.28 -32.59 -15.19
CA MET A 154 -9.24 -32.96 -13.77
C MET A 154 -10.10 -34.18 -13.44
N LEU A 155 -11.31 -34.26 -13.98
CA LEU A 155 -12.22 -35.40 -13.77
C LEU A 155 -11.60 -36.72 -14.26
N ASN A 156 -10.75 -36.63 -15.29
CA ASN A 156 -10.05 -37.75 -15.88
C ASN A 156 -8.64 -37.98 -15.30
N ASP A 157 -8.30 -37.34 -14.18
CA ASP A 157 -6.97 -37.39 -13.54
C ASP A 157 -5.81 -37.17 -14.53
N LYS A 158 -5.96 -36.18 -15.44
CA LYS A 158 -4.93 -35.82 -16.43
C LYS A 158 -4.07 -34.65 -15.99
N SER A 159 -4.45 -33.94 -14.94
CA SER A 159 -3.65 -32.85 -14.39
C SER A 159 -2.55 -33.39 -13.46
N PRO A 160 -1.42 -32.67 -13.30
CA PRO A 160 -0.25 -33.22 -12.60
C PRO A 160 -0.52 -33.72 -11.17
N MET A 161 -1.23 -32.97 -10.32
CA MET A 161 -1.52 -33.41 -8.94
C MET A 161 -2.53 -34.54 -8.84
N LEU A 162 -3.55 -34.52 -9.69
CA LEU A 162 -4.60 -35.55 -9.67
C LEU A 162 -4.09 -36.87 -10.27
N SER A 163 -3.27 -36.79 -11.32
CA SER A 163 -2.70 -37.97 -12.01
C SER A 163 -1.66 -38.72 -11.18
N GLY A 164 -0.89 -38.01 -10.35
CA GLY A 164 0.31 -38.54 -9.70
C GLY A 164 1.48 -38.79 -10.64
N SER A 165 1.41 -38.36 -11.90
CA SER A 165 2.44 -38.66 -12.90
C SER A 165 3.82 -38.05 -12.55
N GLU A 166 3.86 -37.06 -11.66
CA GLU A 166 5.08 -36.40 -11.16
C GLU A 166 5.47 -36.82 -9.73
N PHE A 167 4.76 -37.75 -9.09
CA PHE A 167 4.69 -37.79 -7.62
C PHE A 167 5.56 -38.83 -6.89
N TRP A 168 6.38 -39.59 -7.59
CA TRP A 168 7.45 -40.39 -6.98
C TRP A 168 8.38 -40.92 -8.06
N TYR A 169 9.70 -40.95 -7.81
CA TYR A 169 10.62 -41.24 -8.90
C TYR A 169 11.93 -41.93 -8.53
N THR A 170 12.03 -43.21 -8.92
CA THR A 170 13.28 -43.87 -9.30
C THR A 170 13.38 -43.80 -10.83
N ASP A 171 14.33 -43.04 -11.37
CA ASP A 171 14.61 -42.98 -12.80
C ASP A 171 15.78 -43.87 -13.18
N THR A 172 15.49 -45.05 -13.70
CA THR A 172 16.54 -45.90 -14.32
C THR A 172 16.60 -45.71 -15.83
N GLY A 173 15.62 -45.00 -16.43
CA GLY A 173 15.48 -44.85 -17.87
C GLY A 173 15.73 -43.44 -18.39
N MET A 174 15.94 -42.46 -17.52
CA MET A 174 16.08 -41.02 -17.77
C MET A 174 14.97 -40.43 -18.66
N GLY A 175 13.71 -40.75 -18.36
CA GLY A 175 12.53 -40.33 -19.12
C GLY A 175 11.90 -39.02 -18.64
N GLY A 176 11.33 -38.23 -19.54
CA GLY A 176 10.49 -37.06 -19.18
C GLY A 176 11.24 -35.90 -18.51
N TRP A 177 12.51 -35.68 -18.87
CA TRP A 177 13.28 -34.49 -18.47
C TRP A 177 13.03 -33.34 -19.45
N GLY A 178 12.93 -32.11 -18.94
CA GLY A 178 12.85 -30.87 -19.72
C GLY A 178 14.22 -30.19 -19.83
N GLU A 179 14.44 -29.39 -20.89
CA GLU A 179 15.68 -28.63 -21.09
C GLU A 179 15.48 -27.13 -20.91
N MET A 180 16.46 -26.49 -20.25
CA MET A 180 16.62 -25.04 -20.27
C MET A 180 18.08 -24.69 -20.61
N PHE A 181 18.28 -24.08 -21.78
CA PHE A 181 19.61 -23.70 -22.30
C PHE A 181 20.65 -24.84 -22.40
N VAL A 182 20.18 -26.09 -22.51
CA VAL A 182 20.98 -27.29 -22.78
C VAL A 182 20.51 -27.97 -24.06
N LYS A 183 21.32 -28.91 -24.56
CA LYS A 183 20.89 -29.93 -25.52
C LYS A 183 20.77 -31.26 -24.78
N MET A 184 19.61 -31.90 -24.87
CA MET A 184 19.40 -33.25 -24.36
C MET A 184 19.49 -34.31 -25.46
N GLN A 185 20.26 -35.37 -25.21
CA GLN A 185 20.30 -36.54 -26.07
C GLN A 185 20.42 -37.81 -25.23
N ARG A 186 19.62 -38.83 -25.54
CA ARG A 186 19.85 -40.16 -24.97
C ARG A 186 21.09 -40.77 -25.59
N ALA A 187 22.11 -41.05 -24.78
CA ALA A 187 23.29 -41.79 -25.21
C ALA A 187 23.03 -43.29 -25.10
N GLY A 188 22.19 -43.84 -25.99
CA GLY A 188 21.87 -45.29 -26.00
C GLY A 188 21.32 -45.81 -24.66
N THR A 189 21.73 -47.00 -24.25
CA THR A 189 21.38 -47.61 -22.94
C THR A 189 22.11 -46.98 -21.74
N ASN A 190 22.93 -45.94 -21.96
CA ASN A 190 23.85 -45.41 -20.96
C ASN A 190 23.31 -44.19 -20.19
N GLY A 191 22.16 -43.63 -20.59
CA GLY A 191 21.50 -42.54 -19.86
C GLY A 191 21.21 -41.29 -20.68
N LEU A 192 20.89 -40.20 -19.99
CA LEU A 192 20.63 -38.88 -20.55
C LEU A 192 21.91 -38.04 -20.56
N SER A 193 22.38 -37.67 -21.74
CA SER A 193 23.45 -36.69 -21.92
C SER A 193 22.86 -35.28 -21.96
N VAL A 194 23.43 -34.41 -21.13
CA VAL A 194 23.05 -33.01 -20.98
C VAL A 194 24.26 -32.16 -21.31
N THR A 195 24.22 -31.45 -22.44
CA THR A 195 25.29 -30.56 -22.88
C THR A 195 24.89 -29.11 -22.68
N SER A 196 25.71 -28.35 -21.96
CA SER A 196 25.47 -26.91 -21.78
C SER A 196 25.75 -26.13 -23.07
N LEU A 197 24.80 -25.28 -23.48
CA LEU A 197 24.93 -24.41 -24.66
C LEU A 197 25.36 -22.98 -24.29
N ARG A 198 25.38 -22.62 -23.00
CA ARG A 198 25.69 -21.27 -22.51
C ARG A 198 26.44 -21.33 -21.18
N SER A 199 27.28 -20.33 -20.90
CA SER A 199 28.12 -20.30 -19.70
C SER A 199 27.37 -20.07 -18.39
N SER A 200 26.09 -19.71 -18.41
CA SER A 200 25.28 -19.49 -17.21
C SER A 200 23.85 -19.99 -17.36
N GLY A 201 23.37 -20.72 -16.35
CA GLY A 201 21.97 -21.13 -16.19
C GLY A 201 21.50 -22.32 -17.06
N ALA A 202 22.42 -23.09 -17.65
CA ALA A 202 22.09 -24.25 -18.45
C ALA A 202 21.81 -25.50 -17.59
N TYR A 203 20.63 -26.09 -17.69
CA TYR A 203 20.28 -27.31 -16.95
C TYR A 203 19.25 -28.20 -17.67
N ALA A 204 19.28 -29.49 -17.35
CA ALA A 204 18.15 -30.40 -17.55
C ALA A 204 17.37 -30.52 -16.24
N SER A 205 16.04 -30.49 -16.30
CA SER A 205 15.17 -30.48 -15.13
C SER A 205 14.10 -31.56 -15.16
N LYS A 206 13.70 -32.00 -13.97
CA LYS A 206 12.54 -32.86 -13.79
C LYS A 206 11.87 -32.56 -12.46
N VAL A 207 10.54 -32.56 -12.48
CA VAL A 207 9.73 -32.41 -11.28
C VAL A 207 9.49 -33.79 -10.65
N VAL A 208 9.62 -33.85 -9.32
CA VAL A 208 9.35 -35.03 -8.48
C VAL A 208 8.61 -34.60 -7.21
N TYR A 209 8.07 -35.54 -6.44
CA TYR A 209 7.72 -35.31 -5.03
C TYR A 209 8.82 -35.89 -4.12
N LEU A 210 9.27 -35.11 -3.14
CA LEU A 210 10.22 -35.53 -2.13
C LEU A 210 9.54 -35.58 -0.77
N ASP A 211 9.79 -36.63 0.01
CA ASP A 211 9.50 -36.65 1.44
C ASP A 211 10.78 -37.05 2.17
N LEU A 212 11.44 -36.11 2.84
CA LEU A 212 12.71 -36.34 3.51
C LEU A 212 12.58 -37.11 4.82
N ALA A 213 11.37 -37.33 5.33
CA ALA A 213 11.15 -38.28 6.42
C ALA A 213 11.19 -39.73 5.92
N VAL A 214 10.83 -39.96 4.65
CA VAL A 214 10.77 -41.31 4.05
C VAL A 214 11.99 -41.58 3.16
N THR A 215 12.32 -40.65 2.25
CA THR A 215 13.43 -40.70 1.31
C THR A 215 14.41 -39.53 1.54
N PRO A 216 15.16 -39.50 2.64
CA PRO A 216 16.11 -38.43 2.94
C PRO A 216 17.30 -38.39 1.98
N LYS A 217 17.56 -39.43 1.19
CA LYS A 217 18.77 -39.56 0.36
C LYS A 217 18.43 -39.58 -1.12
N ILE A 218 19.34 -39.07 -1.93
CA ILE A 218 19.29 -39.17 -3.39
C ILE A 218 20.58 -39.81 -3.90
N GLU A 219 20.45 -40.80 -4.78
CA GLU A 219 21.57 -41.40 -5.51
C GLU A 219 21.54 -40.95 -6.97
N ILE A 220 22.70 -40.60 -7.51
CA ILE A 220 22.89 -40.25 -8.92
C ILE A 220 24.04 -41.08 -9.47
N VAL A 221 23.83 -41.71 -10.62
CA VAL A 221 24.88 -42.43 -11.35
C VAL A 221 25.25 -41.62 -12.57
N VAL A 222 26.46 -41.07 -12.58
CA VAL A 222 27.05 -40.37 -13.74
C VAL A 222 27.98 -41.31 -14.47
N SER A 223 27.63 -41.68 -15.69
CA SER A 223 28.39 -42.64 -16.49
C SER A 223 29.48 -41.99 -17.35
N ASP A 224 29.31 -40.73 -17.72
CA ASP A 224 30.26 -40.01 -18.57
C ASP A 224 30.25 -38.50 -18.27
N LEU A 225 31.40 -37.85 -18.44
CA LEU A 225 31.60 -36.42 -18.21
C LEU A 225 32.72 -35.93 -19.13
N THR A 226 32.51 -34.79 -19.80
CA THR A 226 33.56 -34.15 -20.61
C THR A 226 34.84 -33.96 -19.79
N PRO A 227 36.04 -34.33 -20.31
CA PRO A 227 37.30 -34.16 -19.59
C PRO A 227 37.50 -32.73 -19.09
N GLY A 228 37.81 -32.58 -17.80
CA GLY A 228 37.96 -31.27 -17.13
C GLY A 228 36.65 -30.51 -16.88
N GLY A 229 35.50 -31.08 -17.26
CA GLY A 229 34.17 -30.57 -16.96
C GLY A 229 33.76 -30.85 -15.51
N ALA A 230 32.73 -30.14 -15.05
CA ALA A 230 32.08 -30.42 -13.79
C ALA A 230 30.55 -30.29 -13.93
N TRP A 231 29.82 -30.83 -12.96
CA TRP A 231 28.36 -30.77 -12.93
C TRP A 231 27.86 -30.50 -11.51
N SER A 232 26.58 -30.21 -11.36
CA SER A 232 25.94 -30.06 -10.06
C SER A 232 24.50 -30.55 -10.09
N LEU A 233 24.02 -31.06 -8.96
CA LEU A 233 22.59 -31.22 -8.72
C LEU A 233 22.09 -29.99 -7.95
N ALA A 234 21.14 -29.27 -8.52
CA ALA A 234 20.34 -28.29 -7.79
C ALA A 234 18.94 -28.86 -7.55
N VAL A 235 18.38 -28.60 -6.37
CA VAL A 235 17.02 -28.98 -5.99
C VAL A 235 16.25 -27.72 -5.63
N SER A 236 15.07 -27.57 -6.19
CA SER A 236 14.20 -26.42 -5.94
C SER A 236 12.82 -26.90 -5.51
N MET A 237 12.48 -26.73 -4.24
CA MET A 237 11.08 -26.84 -3.77
C MET A 237 10.37 -25.55 -4.22
N GLY A 238 9.83 -25.54 -5.43
CA GLY A 238 9.50 -24.30 -6.15
C GLY A 238 8.50 -23.40 -5.40
N SER A 239 8.85 -22.12 -5.20
CA SER A 239 7.85 -21.09 -4.89
C SER A 239 7.32 -20.46 -6.18
N THR A 240 6.04 -20.10 -6.19
CA THR A 240 5.35 -19.46 -7.34
C THR A 240 5.80 -18.01 -7.57
N VAL A 241 6.63 -17.43 -6.68
CA VAL A 241 7.17 -16.09 -6.81
C VAL A 241 8.54 -16.16 -7.48
N LYS A 242 8.69 -15.53 -8.65
CA LYS A 242 9.94 -15.48 -9.43
C LYS A 242 11.02 -14.63 -8.74
N SER A 243 11.55 -15.05 -7.59
CA SER A 243 12.80 -14.51 -7.05
C SER A 243 13.99 -14.94 -7.92
N PHE A 244 15.08 -14.17 -7.90
CA PHE A 244 16.29 -14.49 -8.67
C PHE A 244 16.95 -15.81 -8.21
N GLU A 245 16.75 -16.18 -6.94
CA GLU A 245 17.26 -17.42 -6.32
C GLU A 245 16.47 -18.67 -6.75
N ASN A 246 15.15 -18.55 -6.96
CA ASN A 246 14.33 -19.64 -7.54
C ASN A 246 14.79 -20.08 -8.94
N ARG A 247 15.48 -19.21 -9.68
CA ARG A 247 16.03 -19.56 -11.00
C ARG A 247 17.21 -20.52 -10.94
N ARG A 248 17.90 -20.66 -9.80
CA ARG A 248 19.11 -21.52 -9.69
C ARG A 248 18.88 -22.81 -8.89
N GLY A 249 17.91 -22.83 -7.96
CA GLY A 249 17.73 -23.95 -7.05
C GLY A 249 18.87 -24.02 -6.01
N VAL A 250 18.67 -24.80 -4.95
CA VAL A 250 19.69 -24.99 -3.91
C VAL A 250 20.59 -26.15 -4.30
N LEU A 251 21.90 -25.93 -4.31
CA LEU A 251 22.87 -26.96 -4.67
C LEU A 251 22.90 -28.06 -3.60
N ALA A 252 22.72 -29.31 -4.02
CA ALA A 252 22.79 -30.46 -3.14
C ALA A 252 24.24 -30.60 -2.60
N PRO A 253 24.44 -30.55 -1.27
CA PRO A 253 25.77 -30.72 -0.68
C PRO A 253 26.40 -32.05 -1.08
N GLY A 254 27.69 -32.03 -1.42
CA GLY A 254 28.40 -33.19 -1.96
C GLY A 254 28.16 -33.48 -3.45
N LEU A 255 27.26 -32.73 -4.11
CA LEU A 255 26.98 -32.80 -5.55
C LEU A 255 27.12 -31.42 -6.20
N THR A 256 28.11 -30.64 -5.73
CA THR A 256 28.36 -29.26 -6.18
C THR A 256 29.71 -29.18 -6.88
N LYS A 257 29.70 -28.76 -8.15
CA LYS A 257 30.86 -28.73 -9.05
C LYS A 257 31.66 -30.05 -9.04
N GLU A 258 30.94 -31.18 -9.07
CA GLU A 258 31.55 -32.50 -9.09
C GLU A 258 32.22 -32.74 -10.45
N SER A 259 33.48 -33.18 -10.44
CA SER A 259 34.32 -33.35 -11.63
C SER A 259 34.61 -34.81 -11.96
N LYS A 260 33.99 -35.75 -11.23
CA LYS A 260 34.15 -37.19 -11.45
C LYS A 260 32.88 -37.83 -11.99
N THR A 261 33.06 -38.98 -12.63
CA THR A 261 32.00 -39.96 -12.90
C THR A 261 31.91 -40.95 -11.74
N GLY A 262 30.78 -41.68 -11.63
CA GLY A 262 30.56 -42.65 -10.57
C GLY A 262 29.15 -42.61 -9.99
N THR A 263 28.98 -43.29 -8.86
CA THR A 263 27.73 -43.27 -8.08
C THR A 263 27.92 -42.33 -6.90
N PHE A 264 27.00 -41.40 -6.75
CA PHE A 264 27.01 -40.39 -5.69
C PHE A 264 25.75 -40.49 -4.87
N VAL A 265 25.86 -40.42 -3.55
CA VAL A 265 24.72 -40.41 -2.63
C VAL A 265 24.80 -39.15 -1.78
N ALA A 266 23.75 -38.33 -1.81
CA ALA A 266 23.62 -37.15 -0.98
C ALA A 266 22.45 -37.29 0.01
N ASP A 267 22.68 -36.90 1.25
CA ASP A 267 21.67 -36.83 2.31
C ASP A 267 21.02 -35.44 2.29
N LEU A 268 19.86 -35.35 1.65
CA LEU A 268 19.10 -34.12 1.50
C LEU A 268 18.50 -33.66 2.85
N ALA A 269 18.20 -34.58 3.77
CA ALA A 269 17.61 -34.23 5.06
C ALA A 269 18.58 -33.48 5.99
N LYS A 270 19.89 -33.77 5.89
CA LYS A 270 20.94 -33.09 6.68
C LYS A 270 21.25 -31.68 6.23
N THR A 271 20.75 -31.29 5.06
CA THR A 271 21.07 -29.99 4.48
C THR A 271 20.42 -28.82 5.21
N GLY A 272 19.36 -29.08 5.99
CA GLY A 272 18.58 -28.03 6.65
C GLY A 272 17.80 -27.13 5.69
N PHE A 273 17.92 -27.34 4.37
CA PHE A 273 17.33 -26.50 3.33
C PHE A 273 15.83 -26.70 3.14
N PHE A 274 15.26 -27.75 3.74
CA PHE A 274 13.91 -28.20 3.47
C PHE A 274 13.01 -28.01 4.68
N ASN A 275 12.16 -26.99 4.60
CA ASN A 275 10.99 -26.82 5.46
C ASN A 275 9.85 -26.28 4.57
N PRO A 276 8.71 -26.99 4.38
CA PRO A 276 8.45 -28.32 4.89
C PRO A 276 9.42 -29.38 4.33
N ARG A 277 9.56 -30.49 5.06
CA ARG A 277 10.45 -31.62 4.71
C ARG A 277 9.87 -32.56 3.65
N ALA A 278 8.65 -32.30 3.16
CA ALA A 278 8.02 -33.08 2.11
C ALA A 278 7.18 -32.17 1.20
N GLY A 279 7.26 -32.37 -0.12
CA GLY A 279 6.58 -31.56 -1.15
C GLY A 279 7.11 -31.81 -2.57
N ARG A 280 6.52 -31.13 -3.56
CA ARG A 280 6.97 -31.17 -4.97
C ARG A 280 8.28 -30.39 -5.13
N ALA A 281 9.26 -31.01 -5.76
CA ALA A 281 10.59 -30.50 -6.00
C ALA A 281 10.94 -30.54 -7.50
N GLU A 282 11.70 -29.57 -7.97
CA GLU A 282 12.37 -29.62 -9.28
C GLU A 282 13.83 -30.02 -9.07
N LEU A 283 14.23 -31.16 -9.60
CA LEU A 283 15.61 -31.61 -9.69
C LEU A 283 16.23 -31.03 -10.96
N ARG A 284 17.43 -30.43 -10.85
CA ARG A 284 18.15 -29.83 -11.97
C ARG A 284 19.58 -30.33 -12.06
N ILE A 285 19.93 -30.95 -13.18
CA ILE A 285 21.29 -31.35 -13.52
C ILE A 285 21.94 -30.21 -14.29
N THR A 286 22.97 -29.60 -13.72
CA THR A 286 23.61 -28.37 -14.21
C THR A 286 25.06 -28.64 -14.59
N PRO A 287 25.42 -28.70 -15.90
CA PRO A 287 26.82 -28.67 -16.30
C PRO A 287 27.46 -27.32 -15.96
N SER A 288 28.72 -27.31 -15.53
CA SER A 288 29.37 -26.14 -14.92
C SER A 288 29.86 -25.08 -15.90
N ALA A 289 29.96 -25.39 -17.19
CA ALA A 289 30.48 -24.49 -18.23
C ALA A 289 29.91 -24.84 -19.62
N THR A 290 30.06 -23.92 -20.58
CA THR A 290 29.68 -24.14 -21.98
C THR A 290 30.38 -25.37 -22.56
N ASN A 291 29.67 -26.16 -23.36
CA ASN A 291 30.15 -27.39 -24.00
C ASN A 291 30.57 -28.51 -23.04
N VAL A 292 30.34 -28.37 -21.72
CA VAL A 292 30.43 -29.51 -20.80
C VAL A 292 29.20 -30.38 -20.99
N THR A 293 29.44 -31.67 -21.20
CA THR A 293 28.42 -32.72 -21.28
C THR A 293 28.55 -33.63 -20.07
N VAL A 294 27.43 -33.85 -19.38
CA VAL A 294 27.30 -34.85 -18.32
C VAL A 294 26.27 -35.89 -18.76
N THR A 295 26.61 -37.17 -18.64
CA THR A 295 25.70 -38.27 -18.93
C THR A 295 25.28 -38.93 -17.62
N VAL A 296 24.01 -38.75 -17.28
CA VAL A 296 23.41 -39.33 -16.07
C VAL A 296 22.66 -40.58 -16.45
N LYS A 297 23.02 -41.71 -15.85
CA LYS A 297 22.44 -43.04 -16.11
C LYS A 297 21.17 -43.28 -15.32
N SER A 298 21.16 -42.89 -14.05
CA SER A 298 20.01 -43.06 -13.18
C SER A 298 20.00 -42.09 -12.01
N ILE A 299 18.80 -41.80 -11.51
CA ILE A 299 18.57 -41.05 -10.26
C ILE A 299 17.59 -41.83 -9.40
N ARG A 300 17.90 -42.05 -8.12
CA ARG A 300 17.08 -42.84 -7.21
C ARG A 300 16.85 -42.10 -5.89
N LEU A 301 15.63 -42.13 -5.38
CA LEU A 301 15.29 -41.64 -4.05
C LEU A 301 15.37 -42.79 -3.05
N LEU A 302 16.19 -42.61 -2.02
CA LEU A 302 16.56 -43.67 -1.08
C LEU A 302 16.14 -43.30 0.35
N ASP A 303 15.80 -44.32 1.12
CA ASP A 303 15.47 -44.21 2.54
C ASP A 303 16.70 -43.89 3.40
N ALA A 304 16.50 -43.75 4.71
CA ALA A 304 17.61 -43.49 5.66
C ALA A 304 18.69 -44.59 5.65
N LYS A 305 18.36 -45.83 5.26
CA LYS A 305 19.29 -46.96 5.14
C LYS A 305 19.99 -47.01 3.79
N GLY A 306 19.63 -46.14 2.85
CA GLY A 306 20.19 -46.12 1.49
C GLY A 306 19.54 -47.16 0.56
N GLN A 307 18.33 -47.61 0.86
CA GLN A 307 17.56 -48.55 0.04
C GLN A 307 16.42 -47.83 -0.65
N GLU A 308 15.99 -48.33 -1.82
CA GLU A 308 14.74 -47.86 -2.41
C GLU A 308 13.57 -48.25 -1.49
N PRO A 309 12.65 -47.32 -1.18
CA PRO A 309 11.48 -47.63 -0.36
C PRO A 309 10.67 -48.79 -0.94
N SER A 310 10.17 -49.67 -0.08
CA SER A 310 9.36 -50.84 -0.50
C SER A 310 8.00 -50.48 -1.11
N ALA A 311 7.56 -49.23 -0.93
CA ALA A 311 6.38 -48.66 -1.56
C ALA A 311 6.66 -47.18 -1.87
N ALA A 312 6.00 -46.64 -2.90
CA ALA A 312 6.03 -45.21 -3.14
C ALA A 312 5.56 -44.48 -1.86
N PRO A 313 6.29 -43.46 -1.37
CA PRO A 313 5.92 -42.67 -0.21
C PRO A 313 4.56 -42.00 -0.39
N TYR A 314 4.12 -41.85 -1.64
CA TYR A 314 2.82 -41.30 -1.97
C TYR A 314 2.26 -41.89 -3.27
N THR A 315 0.97 -42.22 -3.25
CA THR A 315 0.17 -42.62 -4.42
C THR A 315 -1.16 -41.86 -4.36
N PRO A 316 -1.47 -40.98 -5.33
CA PRO A 316 -2.71 -40.22 -5.29
C PRO A 316 -3.94 -41.11 -5.32
N ARG A 317 -4.97 -40.69 -4.60
CA ARG A 317 -6.32 -41.19 -4.82
C ARG A 317 -6.81 -40.71 -6.19
N LYS A 318 -7.04 -41.65 -7.11
CA LYS A 318 -7.61 -41.36 -8.43
C LYS A 318 -9.12 -41.22 -8.34
N HIS A 319 -9.70 -40.47 -9.29
CA HIS A 319 -11.14 -40.32 -9.49
C HIS A 319 -11.90 -39.76 -8.28
N VAL A 320 -11.24 -39.09 -7.34
CA VAL A 320 -11.88 -38.56 -6.13
C VAL A 320 -13.02 -37.59 -6.47
N LEU A 321 -12.85 -36.79 -7.53
CA LEU A 321 -13.85 -35.85 -8.01
C LEU A 321 -15.06 -36.56 -8.62
N ASN A 322 -14.90 -37.76 -9.18
CA ASN A 322 -16.01 -38.51 -9.80
C ASN A 322 -17.03 -39.02 -8.76
N ASN A 323 -16.69 -38.96 -7.47
CA ASN A 323 -17.60 -39.27 -6.38
C ASN A 323 -18.56 -38.11 -6.04
N LEU A 324 -18.36 -36.93 -6.64
CA LEU A 324 -19.19 -35.75 -6.44
C LEU A 324 -20.12 -35.51 -7.64
N PRO A 325 -21.39 -35.14 -7.41
CA PRO A 325 -22.31 -34.85 -8.51
C PRO A 325 -21.93 -33.53 -9.21
N VAL A 326 -22.02 -33.52 -10.54
CA VAL A 326 -21.94 -32.28 -11.34
C VAL A 326 -23.28 -31.56 -11.25
N MET A 327 -23.33 -30.48 -10.48
CA MET A 327 -24.55 -29.70 -10.24
C MET A 327 -24.77 -28.63 -11.31
N ARG A 328 -23.68 -28.15 -11.92
CA ARG A 328 -23.68 -27.13 -12.99
C ARG A 328 -22.68 -27.57 -14.06
N ASP A 329 -23.11 -27.67 -15.32
CA ASP A 329 -22.24 -28.01 -16.45
C ASP A 329 -22.21 -26.87 -17.49
N LEU A 330 -21.24 -25.99 -17.35
CA LEU A 330 -21.01 -24.85 -18.25
C LEU A 330 -20.29 -25.26 -19.54
N ALA A 331 -19.79 -26.50 -19.63
CA ALA A 331 -19.12 -27.01 -20.81
C ALA A 331 -20.14 -27.55 -21.84
N VAL A 332 -21.23 -28.16 -21.37
CA VAL A 332 -22.27 -28.74 -22.22
C VAL A 332 -23.48 -27.81 -22.40
N SER A 333 -23.90 -27.11 -21.35
CA SER A 333 -25.13 -26.29 -21.37
C SER A 333 -24.91 -24.95 -20.67
N PRO A 334 -24.02 -24.09 -21.20
CA PRO A 334 -23.83 -22.76 -20.64
C PRO A 334 -25.14 -21.96 -20.74
N PRO A 335 -25.56 -21.25 -19.69
CA PRO A 335 -26.75 -20.42 -19.71
C PRO A 335 -26.54 -19.08 -20.45
N TYR A 336 -25.40 -18.93 -21.13
CA TYR A 336 -24.98 -17.76 -21.87
C TYR A 336 -24.31 -18.19 -23.18
N GLU A 337 -24.35 -17.29 -24.17
CA GLU A 337 -23.49 -17.41 -25.35
C GLU A 337 -22.03 -17.43 -24.89
N GLN A 338 -21.20 -18.31 -25.46
CA GLN A 338 -19.78 -18.48 -25.14
C GLN A 338 -18.92 -17.31 -25.67
N ASP A 339 -19.41 -16.10 -25.41
CA ASP A 339 -18.82 -14.79 -25.62
C ASP A 339 -18.61 -14.13 -24.25
N GLU A 340 -17.48 -13.47 -24.07
CA GLU A 340 -17.11 -12.90 -22.77
C GLU A 340 -18.10 -11.84 -22.29
N GLU A 341 -18.54 -10.94 -23.18
CA GLU A 341 -19.40 -9.82 -22.82
C GLU A 341 -20.79 -10.33 -22.40
N ARG A 342 -21.35 -11.26 -23.18
CA ARG A 342 -22.63 -11.93 -22.85
C ARG A 342 -22.54 -12.77 -21.58
N ALA A 343 -21.46 -13.50 -21.37
CA ALA A 343 -21.24 -14.27 -20.16
C ALA A 343 -21.16 -13.35 -18.91
N CYS A 344 -20.50 -12.20 -19.03
CA CYS A 344 -20.43 -11.21 -17.97
C CYS A 344 -21.78 -10.55 -17.67
N GLU A 345 -22.54 -10.19 -18.71
CA GLU A 345 -23.90 -9.65 -18.56
C GLU A 345 -24.81 -10.65 -17.83
N TRP A 346 -24.77 -11.92 -18.25
CA TRP A 346 -25.53 -12.98 -17.60
C TRP A 346 -25.11 -13.17 -16.14
N SER A 347 -23.81 -13.27 -15.87
CA SER A 347 -23.27 -13.41 -14.51
C SER A 347 -23.70 -12.25 -13.61
N LEU A 348 -23.64 -11.02 -14.12
CA LEU A 348 -24.04 -9.84 -13.38
C LEU A 348 -25.54 -9.89 -13.02
N ALA A 349 -26.39 -10.29 -13.97
CA ALA A 349 -27.83 -10.37 -13.74
C ALA A 349 -28.26 -11.51 -12.79
N ASN A 350 -27.50 -12.62 -12.76
CA ASN A 350 -27.95 -13.85 -12.08
C ASN A 350 -27.16 -14.19 -10.82
N GLN A 351 -25.89 -13.78 -10.73
CA GLN A 351 -25.00 -14.15 -9.62
C GLN A 351 -24.74 -12.98 -8.66
N ARG A 352 -24.58 -11.73 -9.13
CA ARG A 352 -24.15 -10.59 -8.29
C ARG A 352 -25.06 -10.29 -7.09
N SER A 353 -26.38 -10.46 -7.23
CA SER A 353 -27.37 -10.12 -6.19
C SER A 353 -27.27 -11.00 -4.94
N THR A 354 -26.63 -12.17 -5.04
CA THR A 354 -26.41 -13.10 -3.91
C THR A 354 -25.04 -12.95 -3.25
N CYS A 355 -24.21 -12.04 -3.77
CA CYS A 355 -22.88 -11.71 -3.25
C CYS A 355 -22.93 -10.46 -2.35
N THR A 356 -21.83 -10.20 -1.64
CA THR A 356 -21.68 -9.01 -0.81
C THR A 356 -21.84 -7.72 -1.62
N PRO A 357 -22.63 -6.72 -1.16
CA PRO A 357 -22.93 -5.52 -1.94
C PRO A 357 -21.83 -4.44 -1.88
N ASP A 358 -20.85 -4.58 -1.00
CA ASP A 358 -19.77 -3.59 -0.76
C ASP A 358 -18.43 -4.00 -1.40
N ALA A 359 -18.36 -5.14 -2.10
CA ALA A 359 -17.13 -5.59 -2.72
C ALA A 359 -17.32 -6.49 -3.96
N PHE A 360 -16.35 -6.46 -4.86
CA PHE A 360 -16.15 -7.48 -5.90
C PHE A 360 -14.66 -7.79 -6.08
N ALA A 361 -14.37 -8.90 -6.74
CA ALA A 361 -13.03 -9.37 -7.03
C ALA A 361 -12.80 -9.49 -8.54
N SER A 362 -11.64 -9.06 -9.00
CA SER A 362 -11.18 -9.16 -10.38
C SER A 362 -9.71 -9.53 -10.37
N TYR A 363 -9.37 -10.79 -10.67
CA TYR A 363 -7.97 -11.16 -10.83
C TYR A 363 -7.68 -11.44 -12.30
N ALA A 364 -6.49 -11.06 -12.77
CA ALA A 364 -6.00 -11.56 -14.04
C ALA A 364 -5.68 -13.05 -13.89
N GLY A 365 -6.00 -13.89 -14.87
CA GLY A 365 -5.75 -15.34 -14.81
C GLY A 365 -4.26 -15.69 -14.58
N GLY A 366 -3.98 -16.95 -14.21
CA GLY A 366 -2.62 -17.45 -13.96
C GLY A 366 -2.31 -17.71 -12.48
N SER A 367 -1.03 -17.73 -12.11
CA SER A 367 -0.58 -18.03 -10.74
C SER A 367 -1.02 -17.01 -9.69
N TRP A 368 -1.36 -15.79 -10.11
CA TRP A 368 -1.89 -14.72 -9.26
C TRP A 368 -3.25 -15.05 -8.66
N ILE A 369 -3.89 -16.15 -9.07
CA ILE A 369 -5.22 -16.44 -8.57
C ILE A 369 -5.28 -16.91 -7.12
N LEU A 370 -4.28 -17.63 -6.64
CA LEU A 370 -4.30 -18.08 -5.24
C LEU A 370 -4.27 -16.90 -4.26
N MET A 371 -3.92 -15.71 -4.73
CA MET A 371 -3.84 -14.48 -3.96
C MET A 371 -5.24 -13.93 -3.67
N GLY A 372 -5.93 -14.53 -2.70
CA GLY A 372 -7.21 -14.06 -2.19
C GLY A 372 -8.44 -14.72 -2.77
N LEU A 373 -8.31 -15.66 -3.71
CA LEU A 373 -9.45 -16.45 -4.21
C LEU A 373 -10.13 -17.20 -3.04
N ASP A 374 -9.34 -17.74 -2.12
CA ASP A 374 -9.83 -18.41 -0.91
C ASP A 374 -10.71 -17.46 -0.08
N TYR A 375 -10.25 -16.24 0.19
CA TYR A 375 -10.99 -15.28 0.99
C TYR A 375 -12.23 -14.76 0.28
N THR A 376 -12.13 -14.46 -1.01
CA THR A 376 -13.25 -13.94 -1.81
C THR A 376 -14.37 -14.97 -1.93
N ILE A 377 -14.03 -16.25 -2.10
CA ILE A 377 -14.99 -17.35 -2.03
C ILE A 377 -15.55 -17.52 -0.61
N ALA A 378 -14.71 -17.45 0.42
CA ALA A 378 -15.16 -17.56 1.82
C ALA A 378 -16.16 -16.46 2.20
N LYS A 379 -15.95 -15.22 1.72
CA LYS A 379 -16.79 -14.06 1.99
C LYS A 379 -17.95 -13.87 1.01
N LYS A 380 -18.08 -14.74 0.01
CA LYS A 380 -19.09 -14.63 -1.06
C LYS A 380 -18.99 -13.30 -1.83
N ILE A 381 -17.76 -12.87 -2.09
CA ILE A 381 -17.47 -11.69 -2.90
C ILE A 381 -17.73 -12.04 -4.37
N TYR A 382 -18.35 -11.13 -5.11
CA TYR A 382 -18.66 -11.36 -6.53
C TYR A 382 -17.38 -11.35 -7.36
N HIS A 383 -17.19 -12.34 -8.21
CA HIS A 383 -16.07 -12.41 -9.15
C HIS A 383 -16.46 -11.88 -10.52
N PHE A 384 -15.67 -10.95 -11.03
CA PHE A 384 -15.87 -10.28 -12.31
C PHE A 384 -14.57 -10.29 -13.13
N TYR A 385 -14.68 -10.52 -14.43
CA TYR A 385 -13.55 -10.43 -15.35
C TYR A 385 -14.03 -9.94 -16.71
N GLN A 386 -13.29 -9.02 -17.30
CA GLN A 386 -13.48 -8.62 -18.68
C GLN A 386 -12.12 -8.23 -19.27
N ASP A 387 -11.71 -8.90 -20.34
CA ASP A 387 -10.40 -8.78 -21.00
C ASP A 387 -10.25 -7.48 -21.81
N LYS A 388 -11.32 -6.70 -21.95
CA LYS A 388 -11.24 -5.38 -22.59
C LYS A 388 -10.31 -4.46 -21.75
N THR A 389 -9.92 -3.31 -22.30
CA THR A 389 -9.25 -2.26 -21.51
C THR A 389 -10.30 -1.20 -21.12
N PRO A 390 -10.29 -0.66 -19.88
CA PRO A 390 -11.32 0.25 -19.35
C PRO A 390 -11.75 1.44 -20.23
N PHE A 391 -11.00 1.76 -21.29
CA PHE A 391 -11.18 2.92 -22.17
C PHE A 391 -11.18 2.59 -23.68
N VAL A 392 -11.70 1.43 -24.12
CA VAL A 392 -12.08 1.27 -25.54
C VAL A 392 -13.26 2.20 -25.86
N LYS A 393 -13.27 2.78 -27.07
CA LYS A 393 -14.37 3.59 -27.62
C LYS A 393 -15.66 2.76 -27.56
N GLY A 394 -16.53 3.02 -26.57
CA GLY A 394 -17.72 2.21 -26.25
C GLY A 394 -18.05 2.08 -24.76
N GLY A 395 -17.09 2.37 -23.86
CA GLY A 395 -17.31 2.34 -22.41
C GLY A 395 -17.21 0.94 -21.79
N TYR A 396 -17.53 0.85 -20.50
CA TYR A 396 -17.40 -0.37 -19.69
C TYR A 396 -18.72 -0.67 -18.96
N PRO A 397 -19.81 -0.93 -19.71
CA PRO A 397 -21.17 -0.88 -19.16
C PRO A 397 -21.39 -1.85 -17.99
N ASN A 398 -20.76 -3.03 -18.01
CA ASN A 398 -20.88 -3.99 -16.91
C ASN A 398 -20.15 -3.51 -15.64
N LEU A 399 -18.96 -2.93 -15.76
CA LEU A 399 -18.25 -2.35 -14.62
C LEU A 399 -18.97 -1.11 -14.08
N ASP A 400 -19.50 -0.24 -14.95
CA ASP A 400 -20.30 0.91 -14.51
C ASP A 400 -21.55 0.46 -13.75
N LYS A 401 -22.25 -0.59 -14.22
CA LYS A 401 -23.38 -1.19 -13.49
C LYS A 401 -22.95 -1.74 -12.13
N ILE A 402 -21.83 -2.45 -12.05
CA ILE A 402 -21.31 -3.01 -10.78
C ILE A 402 -20.94 -1.89 -9.80
N LEU A 403 -20.23 -0.86 -10.26
CA LEU A 403 -19.79 0.26 -9.43
C LEU A 403 -20.97 1.14 -8.98
N ALA A 404 -21.99 1.32 -9.82
CA ALA A 404 -23.21 2.04 -9.46
C ALA A 404 -24.05 1.30 -8.41
N ASP A 405 -23.98 -0.04 -8.38
CA ASP A 405 -24.67 -0.90 -7.40
C ASP A 405 -23.92 -1.03 -6.06
N PHE A 406 -22.74 -0.43 -5.91
CA PHE A 406 -21.97 -0.59 -4.68
C PHE A 406 -22.65 0.05 -3.46
N LYS A 407 -22.68 -0.70 -2.37
CA LYS A 407 -22.78 -0.11 -1.04
C LYS A 407 -21.44 0.55 -0.71
N THR A 408 -21.41 1.88 -0.75
CA THR A 408 -20.19 2.64 -0.57
C THR A 408 -19.79 2.76 0.92
N PRO A 409 -18.48 2.84 1.23
CA PRO A 409 -17.35 2.78 0.30
C PRO A 409 -17.08 1.36 -0.22
N GLY A 410 -16.92 1.23 -1.54
CA GLY A 410 -16.75 -0.06 -2.21
C GLY A 410 -15.29 -0.53 -2.27
N LEU A 411 -15.08 -1.84 -2.16
CA LEU A 411 -13.75 -2.46 -2.27
C LEU A 411 -13.62 -3.36 -3.50
N VAL A 412 -12.54 -3.16 -4.24
CA VAL A 412 -12.17 -4.02 -5.37
C VAL A 412 -10.95 -4.85 -4.99
N PHE A 413 -11.13 -6.16 -4.92
CA PHE A 413 -10.03 -7.11 -4.71
C PHE A 413 -9.41 -7.49 -6.06
N GLY A 414 -8.08 -7.49 -6.13
CA GLY A 414 -7.36 -7.66 -7.40
C GLY A 414 -7.29 -6.37 -8.23
N TRP A 415 -7.36 -6.47 -9.55
CA TRP A 415 -6.97 -5.44 -10.50
C TRP A 415 -7.89 -5.31 -11.71
N LEU A 416 -8.08 -4.07 -12.20
CA LEU A 416 -8.89 -3.72 -13.36
C LEU A 416 -8.03 -3.07 -14.45
N GLY A 417 -7.25 -3.84 -15.20
CA GLY A 417 -6.50 -3.35 -16.36
C GLY A 417 -5.53 -2.21 -16.02
N ASN A 418 -5.67 -1.05 -16.67
CA ASN A 418 -4.82 0.11 -16.41
C ASN A 418 -5.15 0.73 -15.04
N GLU A 419 -4.15 0.74 -14.16
CA GLU A 419 -4.22 1.18 -12.77
C GLU A 419 -4.75 2.60 -12.61
N ASP A 420 -4.11 3.59 -13.25
CA ASP A 420 -4.46 5.00 -13.07
C ASP A 420 -5.92 5.28 -13.45
N TYR A 421 -6.33 4.74 -14.59
CA TYR A 421 -7.69 4.91 -15.09
C TYR A 421 -8.73 4.21 -14.23
N ALA A 422 -8.43 3.01 -13.74
CA ALA A 422 -9.34 2.28 -12.86
C ALA A 422 -9.51 3.01 -11.52
N CYS A 423 -8.43 3.51 -10.92
CA CYS A 423 -8.47 4.34 -9.73
C CYS A 423 -9.36 5.57 -9.91
N MET A 424 -9.17 6.31 -11.02
CA MET A 424 -10.01 7.48 -11.34
C MET A 424 -11.48 7.11 -11.55
N LYS A 425 -11.78 5.96 -12.17
CA LYS A 425 -13.15 5.51 -12.39
C LYS A 425 -13.82 5.11 -11.09
N MET A 426 -13.16 4.30 -10.26
CA MET A 426 -13.67 3.85 -8.97
C MET A 426 -13.89 5.01 -8.00
N GLY A 427 -13.01 6.01 -7.98
CA GLY A 427 -13.15 7.17 -7.11
C GLY A 427 -14.44 7.97 -7.33
N ARG A 428 -14.96 7.99 -8.57
CA ARG A 428 -16.27 8.58 -8.89
C ARG A 428 -17.44 7.90 -8.20
N TYR A 429 -17.29 6.62 -7.87
CA TYR A 429 -18.30 5.78 -7.21
C TYR A 429 -17.96 5.52 -5.73
N ASN A 430 -17.04 6.30 -5.12
CA ASN A 430 -16.55 6.06 -3.75
C ASN A 430 -16.03 4.62 -3.54
N ALA A 431 -15.31 4.12 -4.54
CA ALA A 431 -14.69 2.79 -4.53
C ALA A 431 -13.18 2.89 -4.66
N ARG A 432 -12.48 1.82 -4.30
CA ARG A 432 -11.02 1.74 -4.28
C ARG A 432 -10.53 0.31 -4.31
N TYR A 433 -9.26 0.11 -4.64
CA TYR A 433 -8.64 -1.19 -4.52
C TYR A 433 -8.41 -1.53 -3.05
N ALA A 434 -8.73 -2.76 -2.66
CA ALA A 434 -8.12 -3.40 -1.49
C ALA A 434 -6.78 -4.08 -1.86
N GLY A 435 -6.50 -4.18 -3.17
CA GLY A 435 -5.35 -4.88 -3.73
C GLY A 435 -5.54 -6.40 -3.77
N GLY A 436 -4.44 -7.11 -4.02
CA GLY A 436 -4.37 -8.56 -3.76
C GLY A 436 -4.46 -8.86 -2.27
N LEU A 437 -5.00 -10.04 -1.93
CA LEU A 437 -5.02 -10.53 -0.55
C LEU A 437 -3.99 -11.65 -0.39
N PRO A 438 -3.32 -11.74 0.77
CA PRO A 438 -2.44 -12.84 1.09
C PRO A 438 -3.07 -14.20 0.81
N GLU A 439 -2.24 -15.20 0.48
CA GLU A 439 -2.69 -16.58 0.60
C GLU A 439 -3.09 -16.88 2.05
N ASN A 440 -3.98 -17.86 2.24
CA ASN A 440 -4.49 -18.25 3.56
C ASN A 440 -5.28 -17.16 4.29
N PHE A 441 -5.69 -16.08 3.62
CA PHE A 441 -6.41 -15.00 4.29
C PHE A 441 -7.79 -15.45 4.77
N SER A 442 -8.40 -16.44 4.10
CA SER A 442 -9.62 -17.12 4.59
C SER A 442 -9.39 -17.88 5.90
N PHE A 443 -8.18 -18.34 6.19
CA PHE A 443 -7.80 -18.97 7.44
C PHE A 443 -7.55 -17.91 8.53
N TRP A 444 -6.72 -16.90 8.22
CA TRP A 444 -6.30 -15.86 9.16
C TRP A 444 -7.45 -15.04 9.75
N GLN A 445 -8.53 -14.81 8.99
CA GLN A 445 -9.73 -14.11 9.49
C GLN A 445 -10.40 -14.81 10.69
N TRP A 446 -10.20 -16.13 10.86
CA TRP A 446 -10.80 -16.92 11.93
C TRP A 446 -9.83 -17.23 13.06
N VAL A 447 -8.56 -16.90 12.91
CA VAL A 447 -7.57 -17.12 13.98
C VAL A 447 -7.93 -16.20 15.15
N PRO A 448 -8.11 -16.74 16.37
CA PRO A 448 -8.49 -15.94 17.52
C PRO A 448 -7.35 -15.00 17.93
N LEU A 449 -7.70 -13.76 18.30
CA LEU A 449 -6.76 -12.82 18.92
C LEU A 449 -6.41 -13.26 20.33
N LYS A 450 -5.19 -12.96 20.81
CA LYS A 450 -4.86 -13.18 22.23
C LYS A 450 -5.74 -12.31 23.15
N LYS A 451 -6.15 -11.12 22.68
CA LYS A 451 -7.05 -10.21 23.39
C LYS A 451 -8.25 -9.83 22.48
N PRO A 452 -9.32 -10.64 22.46
CA PRO A 452 -10.50 -10.35 21.65
C PRO A 452 -11.10 -8.96 21.94
N GLY A 453 -11.57 -8.28 20.90
CA GLY A 453 -12.20 -6.96 20.99
C GLY A 453 -11.26 -5.78 21.28
N LYS A 454 -9.95 -6.02 21.42
CA LYS A 454 -8.95 -4.95 21.58
C LYS A 454 -8.16 -4.73 20.29
N PRO A 455 -7.77 -3.48 19.97
CA PRO A 455 -6.82 -3.19 18.90
C PRO A 455 -5.51 -3.97 19.08
N VAL A 456 -4.84 -4.29 17.98
CA VAL A 456 -3.55 -4.98 17.96
C VAL A 456 -2.48 -3.95 17.58
N PRO A 457 -1.86 -3.24 18.54
CA PRO A 457 -0.89 -2.22 18.23
C PRO A 457 0.41 -2.84 17.72
N LEU A 458 0.87 -2.38 16.57
CA LEU A 458 2.20 -2.65 16.05
C LEU A 458 3.23 -1.78 16.81
N PRO A 459 4.46 -2.28 17.05
CA PRO A 459 5.50 -1.51 17.73
C PRO A 459 5.83 -0.18 17.06
N GLN A 460 6.04 0.85 17.90
CA GLN A 460 6.38 2.21 17.50
C GLN A 460 7.45 2.77 18.46
N VAL A 461 8.59 2.07 18.56
CA VAL A 461 9.68 2.45 19.47
C VAL A 461 10.38 3.70 18.94
N ARG A 462 10.71 4.62 19.86
CA ARG A 462 11.52 5.81 19.61
C ARG A 462 12.91 5.61 20.21
N GLU A 463 13.95 5.83 19.42
CA GLU A 463 15.35 5.77 19.85
C GLU A 463 15.98 7.17 19.86
N VAL A 464 15.58 8.05 18.92
CA VAL A 464 16.13 9.40 18.79
C VAL A 464 15.23 10.42 19.47
N THR A 465 15.72 10.97 20.58
CA THR A 465 14.92 11.84 21.45
C THR A 465 15.06 13.34 21.16
N ARG A 466 16.02 13.76 20.33
CA ARG A 466 16.33 15.18 20.07
C ARG A 466 16.59 15.47 18.60
N LEU A 467 16.04 16.58 18.11
CA LEU A 467 16.36 17.13 16.81
C LEU A 467 17.76 17.75 16.77
N GLU A 468 18.55 17.36 15.77
CA GLU A 468 19.88 17.87 15.47
C GLU A 468 19.96 18.29 14.01
N ASN A 469 20.99 19.07 13.65
CA ASN A 469 21.24 19.47 12.27
C ASN A 469 21.87 18.33 11.45
N LYS A 470 21.11 17.27 11.23
CA LYS A 470 21.50 16.04 10.53
C LYS A 470 20.52 15.72 9.40
N VAL A 471 20.91 14.76 8.56
CA VAL A 471 20.05 14.19 7.52
C VAL A 471 19.42 12.91 8.04
N TYR A 472 18.14 12.97 8.37
CA TYR A 472 17.39 11.80 8.82
C TYR A 472 16.91 11.03 7.60
N VAL A 473 17.25 9.74 7.55
CA VAL A 473 16.91 8.82 6.47
C VAL A 473 15.98 7.76 7.03
N ASN A 474 14.84 7.55 6.38
CA ASN A 474 13.92 6.49 6.74
C ASN A 474 13.88 5.44 5.62
N PHE A 475 14.31 4.21 5.95
CA PHE A 475 14.16 3.07 5.05
C PHE A 475 12.75 2.51 5.17
N SER A 476 11.90 2.95 4.24
CA SER A 476 10.50 2.57 4.16
C SER A 476 10.30 1.45 3.16
N TRP A 477 9.54 0.45 3.58
CA TRP A 477 9.04 -0.59 2.70
C TRP A 477 7.91 -0.05 1.81
N ALA A 478 8.03 -0.32 0.51
CA ALA A 478 7.11 0.16 -0.51
C ALA A 478 5.79 -0.57 -0.60
N SER A 479 4.83 0.08 -1.28
CA SER A 479 3.57 -0.52 -1.73
C SER A 479 2.69 -1.03 -0.58
N ALA A 480 2.72 -0.32 0.54
CA ALA A 480 1.87 -0.59 1.71
C ALA A 480 0.35 -0.54 1.40
N ASP A 481 -0.03 -0.19 0.18
CA ASP A 481 -1.38 -0.12 -0.35
C ASP A 481 -1.99 -1.51 -0.64
N TYR A 482 -1.18 -2.55 -0.79
CA TYR A 482 -1.65 -3.94 -0.90
C TYR A 482 -1.67 -4.64 0.45
N ILE A 483 -2.79 -5.29 0.77
CA ILE A 483 -2.85 -6.23 1.89
C ILE A 483 -1.88 -7.40 1.68
N GLN A 484 -1.72 -7.86 0.43
CA GLN A 484 -0.78 -8.91 0.01
C GLN A 484 0.63 -8.73 0.57
N ILE A 485 1.15 -7.49 0.51
CA ILE A 485 2.59 -7.26 0.67
C ILE A 485 3.08 -7.62 2.05
N SER A 486 2.21 -7.53 3.06
CA SER A 486 2.52 -8.04 4.39
C SER A 486 2.97 -9.50 4.33
N TYR A 487 2.34 -10.34 3.52
CA TYR A 487 2.76 -11.73 3.31
C TYR A 487 4.12 -11.85 2.63
N ASP A 488 4.35 -11.09 1.56
CA ASP A 488 5.61 -11.06 0.80
C ASP A 488 6.81 -10.65 1.67
N LEU A 489 6.58 -9.90 2.77
CA LEU A 489 7.63 -9.59 3.76
C LEU A 489 8.28 -10.86 4.31
N MET A 490 7.51 -11.93 4.52
CA MET A 490 8.01 -13.16 5.14
C MET A 490 8.95 -13.94 4.24
N ASP A 491 8.70 -13.94 2.94
CA ASP A 491 9.44 -14.75 1.97
C ASP A 491 10.92 -14.37 1.90
N HIS A 492 11.25 -13.10 2.08
CA HIS A 492 12.60 -12.59 1.78
C HIS A 492 13.18 -11.61 2.79
N TYR A 493 12.37 -11.00 3.66
CA TYR A 493 12.80 -9.80 4.39
C TYR A 493 12.66 -9.91 5.91
N TRP A 494 11.59 -10.56 6.39
CA TRP A 494 11.29 -10.67 7.81
C TRP A 494 12.22 -11.62 8.57
N GLN A 495 12.78 -12.62 7.86
CA GLN A 495 13.70 -13.63 8.40
C GLN A 495 15.18 -13.27 8.18
N ASP A 496 15.50 -12.08 7.63
CA ASP A 496 16.89 -11.67 7.40
C ASP A 496 17.65 -11.56 8.75
N PRO A 497 18.83 -12.21 8.90
CA PRO A 497 19.59 -12.22 10.16
C PRO A 497 20.21 -10.85 10.53
N SER A 498 20.11 -9.85 9.66
CA SER A 498 20.46 -8.46 9.91
C SER A 498 19.27 -7.60 10.33
N ARG A 499 18.04 -8.12 10.29
CA ARG A 499 16.88 -7.48 10.90
C ARG A 499 17.14 -7.26 12.40
N GLY A 500 16.75 -6.11 12.92
CA GLY A 500 17.10 -5.67 14.27
C GLY A 500 18.46 -4.95 14.39
N LYS A 501 19.31 -4.96 13.34
CA LYS A 501 20.58 -4.21 13.32
C LYS A 501 20.47 -2.86 12.62
N VAL A 502 19.60 -2.76 11.62
CA VAL A 502 19.21 -1.54 10.90
C VAL A 502 17.75 -1.20 11.22
N SER A 503 17.42 0.09 11.32
CA SER A 503 16.04 0.54 11.54
C SER A 503 15.23 0.39 10.26
N MET A 504 14.14 -0.36 10.35
CA MET A 504 13.26 -0.67 9.23
C MET A 504 11.86 -0.14 9.48
N THR A 505 11.25 0.44 8.45
CA THR A 505 9.83 0.82 8.48
C THR A 505 9.04 -0.06 7.51
N TRP A 506 8.16 -0.90 8.05
CA TRP A 506 7.36 -1.85 7.28
C TRP A 506 5.98 -1.28 6.92
N GLY A 507 5.62 -1.38 5.64
CA GLY A 507 4.37 -0.88 5.08
C GLY A 507 3.20 -1.83 5.32
N PHE A 508 2.13 -1.33 5.94
CA PHE A 508 0.90 -2.10 6.21
C PHE A 508 -0.33 -1.38 5.68
N ASN A 509 -1.24 -2.12 5.04
CA ASN A 509 -2.53 -1.58 4.67
C ASN A 509 -3.43 -1.48 5.93
N PRO A 510 -4.03 -0.32 6.24
CA PRO A 510 -4.93 -0.13 7.38
C PRO A 510 -6.11 -1.10 7.44
N LEU A 511 -6.55 -1.64 6.29
CA LEU A 511 -7.63 -2.61 6.19
C LEU A 511 -7.30 -3.95 6.87
N LEU A 512 -6.02 -4.25 7.13
CA LEU A 512 -5.60 -5.45 7.88
C LEU A 512 -6.19 -5.51 9.28
N ALA A 513 -6.36 -4.35 9.94
CA ALA A 513 -6.98 -4.29 11.28
C ALA A 513 -8.42 -4.82 11.27
N ARG A 514 -9.13 -4.67 10.15
CA ARG A 514 -10.50 -5.14 9.99
C ARG A 514 -10.56 -6.59 9.53
N TYR A 515 -9.73 -6.98 8.56
CA TYR A 515 -9.90 -8.25 7.85
C TYR A 515 -9.04 -9.40 8.37
N ALA A 516 -7.86 -9.13 8.94
CA ALA A 516 -7.00 -10.16 9.50
C ALA A 516 -6.18 -9.64 10.69
N PRO A 517 -6.83 -9.22 11.80
CA PRO A 517 -6.11 -8.69 12.95
C PRO A 517 -5.18 -9.72 13.61
N ALA A 518 -5.44 -11.03 13.47
CA ALA A 518 -4.54 -12.07 13.95
C ALA A 518 -3.23 -12.16 13.14
N PHE A 519 -3.30 -11.81 11.85
CA PHE A 519 -2.12 -11.70 11.01
C PHE A 519 -1.27 -10.49 11.45
N VAL A 520 -1.90 -9.37 11.80
CA VAL A 520 -1.21 -8.22 12.42
C VAL A 520 -0.56 -8.62 13.75
N GLU A 521 -1.23 -9.43 14.57
CA GLU A 521 -0.71 -9.88 15.87
C GLU A 521 0.55 -10.75 15.72
N PHE A 522 0.67 -11.49 14.62
CA PHE A 522 1.90 -12.22 14.28
C PHE A 522 3.09 -11.25 14.09
N TYR A 523 2.94 -10.18 13.31
CA TYR A 523 4.01 -9.20 13.11
C TYR A 523 4.31 -8.42 14.38
N ALA A 524 3.28 -8.03 15.13
CA ALA A 524 3.46 -7.36 16.41
C ALA A 524 4.26 -8.23 17.41
N HIS A 525 3.98 -9.54 17.43
CA HIS A 525 4.64 -10.50 18.32
C HIS A 525 6.09 -10.79 17.93
N THR A 526 6.39 -10.79 16.63
CA THR A 526 7.72 -11.17 16.12
C THR A 526 8.62 -9.98 15.80
N ALA A 527 8.12 -8.75 15.92
CA ALA A 527 8.84 -7.49 15.72
C ALA A 527 10.06 -7.34 16.65
N THR A 528 11.17 -6.83 16.11
CA THR A 528 12.35 -6.39 16.87
C THR A 528 12.19 -4.92 17.30
N PRO A 529 13.00 -4.42 18.25
CA PRO A 529 12.96 -3.01 18.64
C PRO A 529 13.23 -2.01 17.51
N LYS A 530 13.95 -2.43 16.45
CA LYS A 530 14.26 -1.62 15.27
C LYS A 530 13.23 -1.74 14.15
N ASP A 531 12.18 -2.53 14.35
CA ASP A 531 11.05 -2.57 13.43
C ASP A 531 10.03 -1.52 13.83
N SER A 532 9.70 -0.66 12.87
CA SER A 532 8.60 0.26 12.95
C SER A 532 7.65 0.03 11.79
N PHE A 533 6.46 0.58 11.88
CA PHE A 533 5.40 0.35 10.90
C PHE A 533 4.77 1.66 10.50
N TRP A 534 4.37 1.75 9.24
CA TRP A 534 3.65 2.89 8.68
C TRP A 534 2.54 2.40 7.76
N GLY A 535 1.58 3.28 7.49
CA GLY A 535 0.40 2.93 6.72
C GLY A 535 0.49 3.42 5.28
N PHE A 536 -0.32 2.81 4.43
CA PHE A 536 -0.88 3.54 3.30
C PHE A 536 -2.24 4.13 3.70
N THR A 537 -2.98 4.61 2.72
CA THR A 537 -4.42 4.86 2.87
C THR A 537 -5.20 3.53 2.93
N ALA A 538 -6.47 3.54 3.39
CA ALA A 538 -7.28 2.33 3.62
C ALA A 538 -7.73 1.62 2.33
N GLY A 539 -6.78 1.13 1.55
CA GLY A 539 -6.94 0.76 0.16
C GLY A 539 -6.20 1.72 -0.76
N TYR A 540 -6.18 1.43 -2.04
CA TYR A 540 -5.49 2.21 -3.05
C TYR A 540 -6.46 2.90 -4.00
N THR A 541 -6.23 4.20 -4.18
CA THR A 541 -6.89 5.02 -5.20
C THR A 541 -6.06 6.28 -5.44
N HIS A 542 -6.38 7.02 -6.49
CA HIS A 542 -5.90 8.38 -6.68
C HIS A 542 -6.87 9.34 -6.00
N LEU A 543 -6.36 10.14 -5.06
CA LEU A 543 -7.18 11.10 -4.33
C LEU A 543 -7.80 12.14 -5.29
N SER A 544 -7.08 12.47 -6.36
CA SER A 544 -7.57 13.31 -7.47
C SER A 544 -8.82 12.76 -8.18
N GLY A 545 -9.11 11.47 -8.07
CA GLY A 545 -10.30 10.82 -8.65
C GLY A 545 -11.55 10.87 -7.77
N TYR A 546 -11.41 11.26 -6.50
CA TYR A 546 -12.52 11.33 -5.56
C TYR A 546 -13.26 12.67 -5.64
N GLN A 547 -14.58 12.64 -5.44
CA GLN A 547 -15.33 13.85 -5.14
C GLN A 547 -15.02 14.31 -3.70
N PRO A 548 -15.08 15.62 -3.38
CA PRO A 548 -14.74 16.14 -2.05
C PRO A 548 -15.46 15.44 -0.89
N GLU A 549 -16.74 15.09 -1.07
CA GLU A 549 -17.55 14.37 -0.08
C GLU A 549 -17.06 12.93 0.18
N HIS A 550 -16.51 12.26 -0.85
CA HIS A 550 -15.95 10.92 -0.71
C HIS A 550 -14.58 10.95 -0.02
N LEU A 551 -13.78 12.01 -0.27
CA LEU A 551 -12.45 12.18 0.36
C LEU A 551 -12.55 12.19 1.89
N LYS A 552 -13.59 12.83 2.45
CA LYS A 552 -13.81 12.84 3.90
C LYS A 552 -13.99 11.42 4.47
N THR A 553 -14.88 10.63 3.86
CA THR A 553 -15.16 9.26 4.30
C THR A 553 -13.92 8.38 4.18
N TYR A 554 -13.18 8.53 3.09
CA TYR A 554 -11.92 7.84 2.84
C TYR A 554 -10.85 8.15 3.89
N SER A 555 -10.69 9.42 4.26
CA SER A 555 -9.75 9.86 5.29
C SER A 555 -10.11 9.34 6.68
N GLU A 556 -11.40 9.32 7.02
CA GLU A 556 -11.89 8.78 8.29
C GLU A 556 -11.61 7.28 8.42
N GLU A 557 -11.84 6.50 7.35
CA GLU A 557 -11.54 5.06 7.35
C GLU A 557 -10.05 4.77 7.42
N THR A 558 -9.24 5.54 6.69
CA THR A 558 -7.77 5.48 6.78
C THR A 558 -7.33 5.71 8.22
N SER A 559 -7.75 6.82 8.82
CA SER A 559 -7.34 7.20 10.17
C SER A 559 -7.79 6.18 11.21
N ARG A 560 -9.01 5.64 11.09
CA ARG A 560 -9.52 4.58 11.97
C ARG A 560 -8.69 3.30 11.87
N GLY A 561 -8.33 2.87 10.66
CA GLY A 561 -7.50 1.70 10.44
C GLY A 561 -6.09 1.87 11.02
N LEU A 562 -5.46 3.02 10.80
CA LEU A 562 -4.13 3.33 11.37
C LEU A 562 -4.17 3.30 12.91
N CYS A 563 -5.20 3.91 13.51
CA CYS A 563 -5.39 3.88 14.96
C CYS A 563 -5.59 2.45 15.48
N ALA A 564 -6.35 1.62 14.76
CA ALA A 564 -6.59 0.22 15.14
C ALA A 564 -5.33 -0.65 15.04
N LEU A 565 -4.40 -0.30 14.13
CA LEU A 565 -3.06 -0.89 14.05
C LEU A 565 -2.09 -0.30 15.08
N GLY A 566 -2.46 0.74 15.82
CA GLY A 566 -1.58 1.43 16.78
C GLY A 566 -0.33 2.05 16.16
N ILE A 567 -0.33 2.32 14.85
CA ILE A 567 0.79 2.94 14.15
C ILE A 567 0.64 4.46 14.14
N SER A 568 1.73 5.19 14.36
CA SER A 568 1.71 6.65 14.20
C SER A 568 1.36 6.96 12.75
N PRO A 569 0.34 7.80 12.47
CA PRO A 569 -0.29 7.85 11.15
C PRO A 569 0.59 8.59 10.15
N ALA A 570 1.63 7.94 9.66
CA ALA A 570 2.30 8.30 8.42
C ALA A 570 1.63 7.54 7.27
N VAL A 571 1.36 8.24 6.18
CA VAL A 571 0.81 7.64 4.95
C VAL A 571 1.73 7.92 3.77
N ASP A 572 1.96 6.89 2.96
CA ASP A 572 2.48 7.07 1.61
C ASP A 572 1.31 7.40 0.68
N VAL A 573 1.46 8.41 -0.17
CA VAL A 573 0.43 8.83 -1.11
C VAL A 573 0.94 8.76 -2.54
N TRP A 574 0.24 7.95 -3.34
CA TRP A 574 0.48 7.79 -4.77
C TRP A 574 -0.65 8.45 -5.56
N ASP A 575 -0.31 9.50 -6.30
CA ASP A 575 -1.25 10.19 -7.19
C ASP A 575 -0.55 10.47 -8.53
N CYS A 576 -1.21 10.17 -9.65
CA CYS A 576 -0.66 10.35 -11.00
C CYS A 576 -0.97 11.74 -11.60
N PHE A 577 -1.80 12.53 -10.90
CA PHE A 577 -2.18 13.88 -11.30
C PHE A 577 -1.48 14.93 -10.42
N PRO A 578 -1.38 16.20 -10.87
CA PRO A 578 -0.73 17.23 -10.09
C PRO A 578 -1.30 17.35 -8.68
N TYR A 579 -0.41 17.21 -7.71
CA TYR A 579 -0.49 17.59 -6.30
C TYR A 579 -1.76 18.34 -5.85
N CYS A 580 -2.76 17.65 -5.28
CA CYS A 580 -3.94 18.32 -4.70
C CYS A 580 -3.75 18.51 -3.19
N ILE A 581 -3.38 19.73 -2.78
CA ILE A 581 -3.16 20.06 -1.37
C ILE A 581 -4.44 19.86 -0.54
N GLU A 582 -5.61 20.09 -1.13
CA GLU A 582 -6.91 19.87 -0.50
C GLU A 582 -7.10 18.40 -0.08
N SER A 583 -6.61 17.45 -0.89
CA SER A 583 -6.66 16.02 -0.58
C SER A 583 -5.74 15.64 0.59
N TYR A 584 -4.60 16.30 0.73
CA TYR A 584 -3.68 16.10 1.86
C TYR A 584 -4.19 16.75 3.14
N GLU A 585 -4.76 17.94 3.05
CA GLU A 585 -5.47 18.58 4.15
C GLU A 585 -6.58 17.65 4.66
N ALA A 586 -7.38 17.07 3.75
CA ALA A 586 -8.42 16.12 4.13
C ALA A 586 -7.91 14.89 4.91
N LEU A 587 -6.72 14.37 4.60
CA LEU A 587 -6.10 13.24 5.32
C LEU A 587 -5.50 13.64 6.68
N SER A 588 -5.04 14.89 6.81
CA SER A 588 -4.41 15.40 8.04
C SER A 588 -5.42 15.97 9.04
N LEU A 589 -6.67 16.19 8.64
CA LEU A 589 -7.74 16.59 9.55
C LEU A 589 -8.02 15.50 10.60
N ARG A 590 -8.14 15.93 11.86
CA ARG A 590 -8.59 15.06 12.95
C ARG A 590 -10.08 14.76 12.78
N SER A 591 -10.46 13.52 13.10
CA SER A 591 -11.86 13.15 13.29
C SER A 591 -12.18 13.04 14.78
N PRO A 592 -13.46 12.99 15.19
CA PRO A 592 -13.82 12.72 16.59
C PRO A 592 -13.26 11.41 17.15
N THR A 593 -12.90 10.46 16.27
CA THR A 593 -12.51 9.09 16.64
C THR A 593 -11.06 8.72 16.33
N SER A 594 -10.28 9.64 15.75
CA SER A 594 -8.91 9.35 15.31
C SER A 594 -8.06 10.61 15.24
N GLU A 595 -6.76 10.46 15.53
CA GLU A 595 -5.80 11.48 15.13
C GLU A 595 -5.76 11.58 13.59
N GLY A 596 -5.49 12.78 13.07
CA GLY A 596 -5.22 12.95 11.64
C GLY A 596 -3.81 12.44 11.29
N VAL A 597 -3.54 12.28 10.00
CA VAL A 597 -2.21 11.94 9.51
C VAL A 597 -1.16 12.93 10.04
N LYS A 598 -0.05 12.39 10.55
CA LYS A 598 1.06 13.08 11.20
C LYS A 598 2.28 13.27 10.29
N LEU A 599 2.36 12.55 9.18
CA LEU A 599 3.37 12.73 8.13
C LEU A 599 2.86 12.15 6.80
N MET A 600 3.16 12.80 5.69
CA MET A 600 2.89 12.24 4.36
C MET A 600 4.18 12.05 3.59
N SER A 601 4.38 10.85 3.05
CA SER A 601 5.35 10.62 1.97
C SER A 601 4.61 10.76 0.65
N VAL A 602 5.16 11.53 -0.30
CA VAL A 602 4.55 11.68 -1.63
C VAL A 602 5.58 11.37 -2.69
N LEU A 603 5.17 10.54 -3.66
CA LEU A 603 6.01 10.17 -4.79
C LEU A 603 6.33 11.37 -5.69
N PRO A 604 7.47 11.32 -6.42
CA PRO A 604 7.82 12.40 -7.30
C PRO A 604 6.86 12.42 -8.49
N GLY A 605 5.98 13.42 -8.52
CA GLY A 605 5.32 13.86 -9.76
C GLY A 605 6.32 14.49 -10.73
N ALA A 606 5.85 15.25 -11.73
CA ALA A 606 6.67 15.88 -12.77
C ALA A 606 7.79 16.86 -12.28
N THR A 607 7.94 17.07 -10.97
CA THR A 607 8.92 17.97 -10.35
C THR A 607 10.13 17.19 -9.84
N LYS A 608 11.34 17.57 -10.26
CA LYS A 608 12.59 16.82 -10.04
C LYS A 608 13.26 17.01 -8.66
N ALA A 609 12.67 17.77 -7.73
CA ALA A 609 13.29 18.10 -6.45
C ALA A 609 12.66 17.34 -5.28
N SER A 610 13.49 16.73 -4.43
CA SER A 610 13.06 16.31 -3.09
C SER A 610 12.94 17.54 -2.20
N GLU A 611 11.78 17.69 -1.56
CA GLU A 611 11.50 18.77 -0.63
C GLU A 611 10.73 18.23 0.57
N THR A 612 11.00 18.80 1.75
CA THR A 612 10.14 18.65 2.92
C THR A 612 9.45 19.99 3.13
N PHE A 613 8.12 19.96 3.26
CA PHE A 613 7.31 21.14 3.55
C PHE A 613 6.22 20.78 4.55
N TRP A 614 5.47 21.78 5.02
CA TRP A 614 4.43 21.58 6.03
C TRP A 614 3.10 22.13 5.51
N LEU A 615 2.01 21.40 5.76
CA LEU A 615 0.65 21.89 5.54
C LEU A 615 0.30 22.98 6.56
N ASP A 616 -0.77 23.75 6.30
CA ASP A 616 -1.25 24.83 7.18
C ASP A 616 -1.54 24.37 8.63
N ASN A 617 -1.87 23.08 8.81
CA ASN A 617 -2.08 22.48 10.13
C ASN A 617 -0.81 21.94 10.80
N GLY A 618 0.37 22.17 10.21
CA GLY A 618 1.67 21.73 10.71
C GLY A 618 2.02 20.26 10.42
N CYS A 619 1.23 19.55 9.61
CA CYS A 619 1.59 18.20 9.17
C CYS A 619 2.79 18.26 8.19
N PRO A 620 3.93 17.59 8.48
CA PRO A 620 5.03 17.47 7.54
C PRO A 620 4.67 16.61 6.33
N VAL A 621 5.18 17.02 5.18
CA VAL A 621 5.07 16.29 3.91
C VAL A 621 6.47 16.18 3.31
N VAL A 622 6.91 14.94 3.07
CA VAL A 622 8.23 14.61 2.53
C VAL A 622 8.07 14.08 1.11
N ARG A 623 8.58 14.83 0.13
CA ARG A 623 8.56 14.43 -1.28
C ARG A 623 9.78 13.57 -1.60
N LEU A 624 9.53 12.37 -2.10
CA LEU A 624 10.58 11.42 -2.49
C LEU A 624 11.40 11.98 -3.67
N ASP A 625 12.73 11.85 -3.61
CA ASP A 625 13.60 12.20 -4.74
C ASP A 625 13.42 11.19 -5.88
N GLN A 626 13.34 11.67 -7.13
CA GLN A 626 13.23 10.80 -8.30
C GLN A 626 14.42 9.83 -8.43
N GLY A 627 15.63 10.24 -8.01
CA GLY A 627 16.81 9.37 -7.99
C GLY A 627 16.68 8.22 -6.98
N LEU A 628 16.02 8.47 -5.85
CA LEU A 628 15.69 7.45 -4.86
C LEU A 628 14.52 6.56 -5.31
N PHE A 629 13.62 7.08 -6.14
CA PHE A 629 12.57 6.28 -6.78
C PHE A 629 13.12 5.34 -7.87
N SER A 630 14.10 5.77 -8.67
CA SER A 630 14.67 4.91 -9.73
C SER A 630 15.44 3.69 -9.21
N VAL A 631 15.81 3.69 -7.92
CA VAL A 631 16.53 2.60 -7.27
C VAL A 631 15.62 1.70 -6.41
N TRP A 632 14.31 1.80 -6.62
CA TRP A 632 13.25 1.18 -5.84
C TRP A 632 13.26 -0.36 -5.79
N GLN A 633 13.77 -1.01 -6.83
CA GLN A 633 13.78 -2.47 -6.95
C GLN A 633 15.21 -3.02 -7.02
N ASN A 634 15.42 -4.18 -6.40
CA ASN A 634 16.63 -4.98 -6.60
C ASN A 634 16.54 -5.73 -7.93
N ASP A 635 16.71 -5.03 -9.05
CA ASP A 635 16.76 -5.63 -10.39
C ASP A 635 18.12 -6.31 -10.70
N GLY A 636 18.96 -6.48 -9.67
CA GLY A 636 20.32 -6.99 -9.76
C GLY A 636 21.36 -5.96 -10.20
N LYS A 637 20.97 -4.69 -10.41
CA LYS A 637 21.90 -3.59 -10.74
C LYS A 637 22.19 -2.67 -9.56
N SER A 638 21.30 -2.61 -8.57
CA SER A 638 21.46 -1.79 -7.38
C SER A 638 22.52 -2.37 -6.43
N THR A 639 23.52 -1.57 -6.05
CA THR A 639 24.53 -1.91 -5.04
C THR A 639 24.42 -0.99 -3.81
N PRO A 640 24.89 -1.39 -2.62
CA PRO A 640 24.84 -0.52 -1.45
C PRO A 640 25.50 0.85 -1.67
N GLU A 641 26.59 0.89 -2.45
CA GLU A 641 27.31 2.12 -2.81
C GLU A 641 26.47 3.05 -3.68
N LEU A 642 25.75 2.50 -4.66
CA LEU A 642 24.87 3.27 -5.53
C LEU A 642 23.71 3.89 -4.73
N ILE A 643 23.12 3.13 -3.80
CA ILE A 643 22.03 3.66 -2.95
C ILE A 643 22.57 4.73 -1.99
N ALA A 644 23.72 4.49 -1.34
CA ALA A 644 24.34 5.47 -0.46
C ALA A 644 24.70 6.76 -1.21
N ALA A 645 25.19 6.66 -2.45
CA ALA A 645 25.46 7.81 -3.31
C ALA A 645 24.18 8.55 -3.70
N ALA A 646 23.10 7.82 -4.01
CA ALA A 646 21.80 8.42 -4.34
C ALA A 646 21.19 9.17 -3.14
N ILE A 647 21.31 8.64 -1.92
CA ILE A 647 20.89 9.31 -0.69
C ILE A 647 21.67 10.60 -0.47
N GLN A 648 22.99 10.55 -0.64
CA GLN A 648 23.85 11.74 -0.52
C GLN A 648 23.52 12.80 -1.58
N ALA A 649 23.26 12.38 -2.82
CA ALA A 649 22.84 13.27 -3.90
C ALA A 649 21.47 13.89 -3.64
N ALA A 650 20.50 13.14 -3.12
CA ALA A 650 19.18 13.64 -2.74
C ALA A 650 19.27 14.69 -1.62
N ALA A 651 20.09 14.42 -0.59
CA ALA A 651 20.36 15.38 0.48
C ALA A 651 20.99 16.68 -0.04
N ALA A 652 21.92 16.57 -0.99
CA ALA A 652 22.60 17.73 -1.58
C ALA A 652 21.67 18.62 -2.43
N LYS A 653 20.56 18.09 -2.95
CA LYS A 653 19.54 18.87 -3.68
C LYS A 653 18.63 19.68 -2.76
N GLN A 654 18.49 19.30 -1.49
CA GLN A 654 17.67 20.05 -0.54
C GLN A 654 18.37 21.38 -0.20
N THR A 655 17.68 22.50 -0.44
CA THR A 655 18.24 23.86 -0.30
C THR A 655 18.21 24.39 1.13
N ALA A 656 17.53 23.69 2.05
CA ALA A 656 17.42 24.06 3.45
C ALA A 656 18.75 23.81 4.21
N LYS A 657 19.17 24.79 5.03
CA LYS A 657 20.41 24.74 5.85
C LYS A 657 20.22 24.09 7.23
N GLY A 658 19.13 23.37 7.45
CA GLY A 658 18.75 22.75 8.72
C GLY A 658 18.60 21.23 8.64
N PRO A 659 17.94 20.60 9.63
CA PRO A 659 17.62 19.18 9.60
C PRO A 659 16.91 18.80 8.29
N GLN A 660 17.38 17.74 7.65
CA GLN A 660 16.86 17.25 6.37
C GLN A 660 16.16 15.91 6.58
N PHE A 661 15.09 15.67 5.82
CA PHE A 661 14.29 14.46 5.91
C PHE A 661 14.23 13.79 4.54
N LEU A 662 14.62 12.52 4.49
CA LEU A 662 14.61 11.71 3.28
C LEU A 662 13.91 10.39 3.57
N THR A 663 12.83 10.13 2.84
CA THR A 663 12.29 8.77 2.74
C THR A 663 13.06 8.04 1.64
N CYS A 664 13.42 6.79 1.89
CA CYS A 664 13.98 5.89 0.91
C CYS A 664 13.01 4.72 0.80
N ASN A 665 12.07 4.87 -0.14
CA ASN A 665 11.07 3.87 -0.42
C ASN A 665 11.73 2.73 -1.22
N CYS A 666 11.80 1.52 -0.67
CA CYS A 666 12.59 0.44 -1.25
C CYS A 666 12.04 -0.97 -0.96
N ARG A 667 12.52 -1.96 -1.72
CA ARG A 667 12.28 -3.40 -1.51
C ARG A 667 13.58 -4.19 -1.34
N PHE A 668 14.47 -3.70 -0.45
CA PHE A 668 15.76 -4.33 -0.16
C PHE A 668 15.75 -5.09 1.16
N ALA A 669 16.56 -6.14 1.24
CA ALA A 669 16.73 -6.91 2.47
C ALA A 669 17.46 -6.10 3.55
N PRO A 670 17.14 -6.32 4.85
CA PRO A 670 17.84 -5.66 5.96
C PRO A 670 19.37 -5.75 5.88
N ALA A 671 19.94 -6.87 5.43
CA ALA A 671 21.39 -6.98 5.24
C ALA A 671 21.94 -5.97 4.22
N PHE A 672 21.22 -5.75 3.12
CA PHE A 672 21.59 -4.78 2.09
C PHE A 672 21.49 -3.35 2.63
N LEU A 673 20.41 -3.00 3.32
CA LEU A 673 20.19 -1.66 3.87
C LEU A 673 21.15 -1.34 5.03
N LYS A 674 21.56 -2.34 5.79
CA LYS A 674 22.65 -2.21 6.76
C LYS A 674 23.97 -1.84 6.08
N ALA A 675 24.31 -2.48 4.97
CA ALA A 675 25.50 -2.12 4.20
C ALA A 675 25.41 -0.69 3.63
N VAL A 676 24.22 -0.26 3.18
CA VAL A 676 23.99 1.14 2.79
C VAL A 676 24.23 2.09 3.96
N GLN A 677 23.68 1.79 5.15
CA GLN A 677 23.85 2.61 6.35
C GLN A 677 25.34 2.75 6.73
N GLU A 678 26.13 1.70 6.63
CA GLU A 678 27.56 1.69 6.95
C GLU A 678 28.40 2.55 6.00
N LEU A 679 27.89 2.83 4.79
CA LEU A 679 28.52 3.70 3.80
C LEU A 679 28.10 5.18 3.93
N LEU A 680 27.08 5.49 4.73
CA LEU A 680 26.62 6.86 4.91
C LEU A 680 27.53 7.61 5.91
N PRO A 681 27.92 8.87 5.63
CA PRO A 681 28.68 9.69 6.57
C PRO A 681 27.93 9.95 7.88
N GLU A 682 28.65 10.31 8.95
CA GLU A 682 28.11 10.54 10.31
C GLU A 682 26.95 11.56 10.36
N LYS A 683 26.90 12.52 9.43
CA LYS A 683 25.80 13.49 9.34
C LYS A 683 24.45 12.87 8.97
N PHE A 684 24.42 11.62 8.50
CA PHE A 684 23.21 10.88 8.16
C PHE A 684 22.82 9.95 9.31
N VAL A 685 21.53 9.96 9.67
CA VAL A 685 20.99 9.11 10.73
C VAL A 685 19.83 8.30 10.17
N VAL A 686 19.99 6.98 10.15
CA VAL A 686 18.91 6.08 9.77
C VAL A 686 17.97 5.91 10.96
N VAL A 687 16.69 6.24 10.78
CA VAL A 687 15.68 6.23 11.85
C VAL A 687 14.41 5.49 11.42
N GLY A 688 13.73 4.88 12.40
CA GLY A 688 12.38 4.34 12.21
C GLY A 688 11.35 5.46 12.05
N MET A 689 10.16 5.11 11.56
CA MET A 689 9.10 6.10 11.29
C MET A 689 8.65 6.92 12.53
N PRO A 690 8.54 6.35 13.75
CA PRO A 690 8.16 7.12 14.94
C PRO A 690 9.10 8.31 15.21
N ASP A 691 10.41 8.07 15.13
CA ASP A 691 11.41 9.12 15.28
C ASP A 691 11.37 10.10 14.11
N PHE A 692 11.23 9.58 12.88
CA PHE A 692 11.14 10.41 11.68
C PHE A 692 9.98 11.42 11.76
N ILE A 693 8.78 10.97 12.16
CA ILE A 693 7.61 11.84 12.39
C ILE A 693 7.90 12.86 13.49
N ALA A 694 8.37 12.42 14.66
CA ALA A 694 8.56 13.29 15.80
C ALA A 694 9.58 14.40 15.51
N LEU A 695 10.69 14.05 14.87
CA LEU A 695 11.75 14.98 14.46
C LEU A 695 11.25 15.95 13.38
N ALA A 696 10.47 15.49 12.40
CA ALA A 696 9.89 16.35 11.36
C ALA A 696 8.85 17.33 11.92
N GLN A 697 8.07 16.91 12.93
CA GLN A 697 7.13 17.78 13.63
C GLN A 697 7.83 18.81 14.51
N GLU A 698 8.88 18.41 15.22
CA GLU A 698 9.73 19.30 16.01
C GLU A 698 10.37 20.38 15.12
N ALA A 699 10.88 19.99 13.94
CA ALA A 699 11.48 20.91 12.98
C ALA A 699 10.52 22.00 12.46
N GLY A 700 9.20 21.73 12.48
CA GLY A 700 8.15 22.63 11.99
C GLY A 700 7.48 23.51 13.06
N ALA A 701 7.73 23.29 14.35
CA ALA A 701 7.05 24.03 15.43
C ALA A 701 7.87 25.26 15.89
N VAL A 702 7.34 26.48 15.72
CA VAL A 702 7.87 27.70 16.38
C VAL A 702 6.97 28.05 17.58
N THR A 703 7.57 28.41 18.72
CA THR A 703 6.85 28.72 19.98
C THR A 703 7.35 30.07 20.52
N ALA A 704 6.44 30.95 20.95
CA ALA A 704 6.78 32.17 21.69
C ALA A 704 6.03 32.14 23.02
N LEU A 705 6.74 32.21 24.14
CA LEU A 705 6.15 32.28 25.47
C LEU A 705 6.52 33.63 26.10
N PRO A 706 5.56 34.54 26.36
CA PRO A 706 5.80 35.63 27.29
C PRO A 706 5.77 35.08 28.73
N PHE A 707 6.87 35.21 29.46
CA PHE A 707 6.93 34.90 30.89
C PHE A 707 7.10 36.23 31.66
N SER A 708 6.21 36.52 32.61
CA SER A 708 6.36 37.66 33.51
C SER A 708 6.79 37.18 34.89
N ASP A 709 8.04 37.46 35.27
CA ASP A 709 8.41 37.54 36.69
C ASP A 709 8.11 38.96 37.16
N ALA A 710 6.84 39.24 37.47
CA ALA A 710 6.47 40.49 38.14
C ALA A 710 6.88 40.39 39.61
N VAL A 711 8.17 40.62 39.91
CA VAL A 711 8.66 40.79 41.29
C VAL A 711 8.63 42.29 41.61
N GLY A 712 7.93 42.64 42.68
CA GLY A 712 7.58 44.01 43.05
C GLY A 712 8.68 44.87 43.71
N SER A 713 8.23 46.08 44.05
CA SER A 713 8.87 47.28 44.62
C SER A 713 9.92 47.98 43.75
N GLY A 714 9.45 48.79 42.79
CA GLY A 714 10.30 49.74 42.09
C GLY A 714 9.49 50.66 41.18
N ASP A 715 10.07 51.80 40.81
CA ASP A 715 9.50 52.81 39.90
C ASP A 715 9.33 52.30 38.44
N SER A 716 9.37 50.98 38.22
CA SER A 716 9.32 50.35 36.89
C SER A 716 8.97 48.86 36.94
N ILE A 717 8.50 48.31 35.82
CA ILE A 717 8.19 46.89 35.60
C ILE A 717 9.27 46.30 34.70
N ASN A 718 9.88 45.19 35.10
CA ASN A 718 10.73 44.41 34.19
C ASN A 718 9.90 43.32 33.49
N VAL A 719 9.79 43.40 32.18
CA VAL A 719 9.15 42.39 31.33
C VAL A 719 10.24 41.61 30.59
N SER A 720 10.24 40.28 30.76
CA SER A 720 11.15 39.39 30.05
C SER A 720 10.51 38.91 28.75
N PHE A 721 11.14 39.22 27.62
CA PHE A 721 10.78 38.66 26.32
C PHE A 721 11.73 37.52 25.99
N GLU A 722 11.16 36.34 25.73
CA GLU A 722 11.92 35.19 25.26
C GLU A 722 11.45 34.77 23.87
N LEU A 723 12.36 34.81 22.91
CA LEU A 723 12.16 34.30 21.56
C LEU A 723 12.88 32.96 21.44
N HIS A 724 12.13 31.90 21.15
CA HIS A 724 12.68 30.55 20.96
C HIS A 724 12.62 30.19 19.48
N ASN A 725 13.76 29.84 18.87
CA ASN A 725 13.80 29.37 17.50
C ASN A 725 13.88 27.84 17.43
N ALA A 726 12.72 27.19 17.46
CA ALA A 726 12.62 25.75 17.25
C ALA A 726 12.54 25.34 15.76
N SER A 727 12.39 26.29 14.82
CA SER A 727 12.38 25.98 13.38
C SER A 727 13.76 25.64 12.84
N GLY A 728 13.84 24.70 11.90
CA GLY A 728 15.06 24.25 11.21
C GLY A 728 15.78 25.32 10.34
N ALA A 729 15.57 26.61 10.57
CA ALA A 729 16.30 27.69 9.93
C ALA A 729 16.73 28.70 10.97
N THR A 730 17.88 29.38 10.79
CA THR A 730 18.21 30.55 11.61
C THR A 730 17.07 31.55 11.52
N GLY A 731 16.38 31.83 12.64
CA GLY A 731 15.37 32.86 12.74
C GLY A 731 15.99 34.16 12.22
N ARG A 732 15.30 34.90 11.36
CA ARG A 732 15.91 36.09 10.73
C ARG A 732 16.03 37.21 11.76
N LYS A 733 16.91 38.18 11.46
CA LYS A 733 16.96 39.45 12.18
C LYS A 733 15.55 40.04 12.23
N GLY A 734 15.11 40.40 13.42
CA GLY A 734 13.75 40.84 13.68
C GLY A 734 13.71 41.96 14.70
N LYS A 735 12.51 42.44 14.96
CA LYS A 735 12.25 43.54 15.88
C LYS A 735 11.05 43.19 16.75
N VAL A 736 11.26 43.23 18.07
CA VAL A 736 10.18 43.29 19.05
C VAL A 736 9.98 44.75 19.41
N SER A 737 8.77 45.26 19.23
CA SER A 737 8.37 46.63 19.54
C SER A 737 7.15 46.62 20.44
N TRP A 738 6.94 47.72 21.14
CA TRP A 738 5.77 47.91 21.96
C TRP A 738 5.25 49.33 21.83
N THR A 739 3.94 49.47 21.88
CA THR A 739 3.26 50.74 22.08
C THR A 739 2.80 50.78 23.52
N LEU A 740 3.30 51.75 24.28
CA LEU A 740 2.95 51.91 25.69
C LEU A 740 1.80 52.91 25.87
N PRO A 741 1.08 52.86 27.01
CA PRO A 741 0.11 53.87 27.36
C PRO A 741 0.74 55.28 27.42
N PRO A 742 -0.05 56.35 27.24
CA PRO A 742 0.47 57.72 27.30
C PRO A 742 1.29 58.00 28.57
N GLY A 743 2.50 58.55 28.38
CA GLY A 743 3.40 58.91 29.48
C GLY A 743 4.30 57.78 30.00
N TRP A 744 4.03 56.53 29.65
CA TRP A 744 4.92 55.41 29.98
C TRP A 744 6.15 55.41 29.08
N LYS A 745 7.29 55.01 29.64
CA LYS A 745 8.58 54.90 28.94
C LYS A 745 9.10 53.47 29.02
N SER A 746 10.00 53.11 28.11
CA SER A 746 10.69 51.82 28.12
C SER A 746 12.19 52.00 28.04
N SER A 747 12.94 51.06 28.60
CA SER A 747 14.38 50.93 28.36
C SER A 747 14.72 49.45 28.06
N PRO A 748 15.19 49.11 26.85
CA PRO A 748 15.30 49.98 25.66
C PRO A 748 13.93 50.43 25.13
N ASP A 749 13.87 51.31 24.12
CA ASP A 749 12.61 51.68 23.43
C ASP A 749 12.11 50.60 22.46
N VAL A 750 13.03 49.75 22.03
CA VAL A 750 12.74 48.66 21.13
C VAL A 750 13.82 47.60 21.22
N TRP A 751 13.47 46.36 20.89
CA TRP A 751 14.45 45.28 20.84
C TRP A 751 14.64 44.80 19.40
N GLY A 752 15.67 45.34 18.74
CA GLY A 752 16.23 44.73 17.55
C GLY A 752 17.11 43.55 17.95
N HIS A 753 16.86 42.37 17.39
CA HIS A 753 17.64 41.18 17.68
C HIS A 753 18.25 40.62 16.40
N GLU A 754 19.46 40.08 16.53
CA GLU A 754 20.11 39.34 15.45
C GLU A 754 19.42 38.00 15.19
N ALA A 755 19.83 37.35 14.11
CA ALA A 755 19.27 36.08 13.70
C ALA A 755 19.41 35.03 14.83
N ILE A 756 18.32 34.35 15.18
CA ILE A 756 18.29 33.37 16.29
C ILE A 756 18.71 32.01 15.72
N PRO A 757 19.83 31.40 16.16
CA PRO A 757 20.22 30.07 15.70
C PRO A 757 19.17 29.00 16.01
N HIS A 758 19.15 27.90 15.25
CA HIS A 758 18.26 26.77 15.51
C HIS A 758 18.50 26.20 16.93
N GLY A 759 17.41 25.97 17.68
CA GLY A 759 17.45 25.55 19.08
C GLY A 759 17.91 26.64 20.05
N GLY A 760 18.22 27.84 19.55
CA GLY A 760 18.61 28.99 20.35
C GLY A 760 17.40 29.74 20.89
N ASN A 761 17.59 30.36 22.04
CA ASN A 761 16.68 31.37 22.56
C ASN A 761 17.40 32.71 22.68
N LEU A 762 16.63 33.79 22.55
CA LEU A 762 17.09 35.10 22.96
C LEU A 762 16.17 35.60 24.05
N LYS A 763 16.77 36.08 25.14
CA LYS A 763 16.07 36.69 26.25
C LYS A 763 16.43 38.16 26.31
N LYS A 764 15.41 39.02 26.44
CA LYS A 764 15.61 40.44 26.68
C LYS A 764 14.68 40.91 27.76
N ILE A 765 15.26 41.49 28.81
CA ILE A 765 14.50 42.22 29.82
C ILE A 765 14.32 43.64 29.32
N VAL A 766 13.08 44.12 29.39
CA VAL A 766 12.70 45.50 29.07
C VAL A 766 12.04 46.09 30.29
N THR A 767 12.50 47.28 30.67
CA THR A 767 11.98 47.99 31.84
C THR A 767 10.93 48.99 31.37
N PHE A 768 9.67 48.84 31.80
CA PHE A 768 8.58 49.79 31.56
C PHE A 768 8.40 50.71 32.78
N THR A 769 8.58 52.01 32.58
CA THR A 769 8.51 53.03 33.62
C THR A 769 7.21 53.83 33.47
N PRO A 770 6.31 53.81 34.46
CA PRO A 770 5.11 54.64 34.43
C PRO A 770 5.42 56.14 34.62
N PRO A 771 4.54 57.05 34.17
CA PRO A 771 4.57 58.45 34.58
C PRO A 771 4.15 58.58 36.05
N THR A 772 4.52 59.70 36.69
CA THR A 772 4.18 59.96 38.09
C THR A 772 2.66 60.01 38.32
N GLY A 773 2.14 59.12 39.18
CA GLY A 773 0.72 59.04 39.54
C GLY A 773 0.07 57.68 39.21
N LEU A 774 -1.21 57.53 39.56
CA LEU A 774 -2.00 56.35 39.19
C LEU A 774 -2.33 56.41 37.70
N THR A 775 -1.84 55.42 36.95
CA THR A 775 -2.10 55.30 35.51
C THR A 775 -2.37 53.85 35.15
N SER A 776 -3.32 53.64 34.24
CA SER A 776 -3.61 52.36 33.62
C SER A 776 -3.77 52.53 32.12
N GLY A 777 -3.36 51.55 31.35
CA GLY A 777 -3.64 51.54 29.91
C GLY A 777 -3.18 50.27 29.22
N THR A 778 -3.59 50.13 27.96
CA THR A 778 -3.23 49.00 27.11
C THR A 778 -1.87 49.24 26.47
N ALA A 779 -0.95 48.29 26.65
CA ALA A 779 0.25 48.18 25.86
C ALA A 779 0.05 47.16 24.75
N VAL A 780 0.51 47.45 23.54
CA VAL A 780 0.51 46.50 22.43
C VAL A 780 1.93 46.06 22.19
N ILE A 781 2.21 44.76 22.29
CA ILE A 781 3.53 44.18 22.04
C ILE A 781 3.50 43.48 20.71
N GLY A 782 4.36 43.92 19.79
CA GLY A 782 4.48 43.37 18.45
C GLY A 782 5.84 42.74 18.20
N TYR A 783 5.87 41.60 17.52
CA TYR A 783 7.05 41.06 16.86
C TYR A 783 6.89 41.19 15.36
N LYS A 784 7.97 41.55 14.67
CA LYS A 784 8.02 41.52 13.20
C LYS A 784 9.42 41.14 12.71
N ASP A 785 9.47 40.19 11.80
CA ASP A 785 10.63 39.96 10.93
C ASP A 785 10.24 40.10 9.44
N SER A 786 11.14 39.69 8.55
CA SER A 786 10.87 39.71 7.10
C SER A 786 9.86 38.66 6.62
N ARG A 787 9.38 37.76 7.48
CA ARG A 787 8.52 36.61 7.15
C ARG A 787 7.12 36.76 7.73
N PHE A 788 7.01 37.11 9.01
CA PHE A 788 5.72 37.24 9.69
C PHE A 788 5.75 38.30 10.82
N GLY A 789 4.58 38.63 11.34
CA GLY A 789 4.47 39.40 12.58
C GLY A 789 3.27 38.97 13.43
N TRP A 790 3.33 39.29 14.72
CA TRP A 790 2.22 39.10 15.65
C TRP A 790 2.18 40.25 16.64
N GLU A 791 1.01 40.53 17.19
CA GLU A 791 0.78 41.52 18.23
C GLU A 791 -0.04 40.91 19.38
N LYS A 792 0.22 41.38 20.60
CA LYS A 792 -0.50 41.01 21.82
C LYS A 792 -0.81 42.27 22.61
N GLU A 793 -2.08 42.47 22.91
CA GLU A 793 -2.51 43.49 23.87
C GLU A 793 -2.30 43.00 25.31
N LEU A 794 -1.69 43.85 26.14
CA LEU A 794 -1.50 43.68 27.57
C LEU A 794 -2.06 44.88 28.30
N VAL A 795 -2.53 44.69 29.54
CA VAL A 795 -2.94 45.81 30.39
C VAL A 795 -1.86 46.09 31.42
N LEU A 796 -1.37 47.33 31.43
CA LEU A 796 -0.43 47.86 32.43
C LEU A 796 -1.19 48.74 33.40
N ALA A 797 -0.99 48.54 34.71
CA ALA A 797 -1.62 49.37 35.73
C ALA A 797 -0.68 49.64 36.91
N THR A 798 -0.65 50.89 37.39
CA THR A 798 -0.03 51.28 38.67
C THR A 798 -1.11 51.40 39.76
N PHE A 799 -0.77 50.94 40.96
CA PHE A 799 -1.59 51.03 42.17
C PHE A 799 -0.77 51.66 43.31
N PRO A 800 -1.41 52.16 44.39
CA PRO A 800 -0.71 52.85 45.49
C PRO A 800 0.37 52.01 46.22
N GLN A 801 0.44 50.70 45.95
CA GLN A 801 1.36 49.75 46.59
C GLN A 801 2.13 48.87 45.59
N GLY A 802 2.06 49.14 44.29
CA GLY A 802 2.78 48.34 43.29
C GLY A 802 2.34 48.56 41.85
N VAL A 803 2.96 47.83 40.94
CA VAL A 803 2.64 47.86 39.51
C VAL A 803 2.33 46.44 39.06
N THR A 804 1.30 46.27 38.23
CA THR A 804 0.87 44.95 37.73
C THR A 804 0.76 44.94 36.21
N VAL A 805 1.14 43.80 35.62
CA VAL A 805 0.79 43.44 34.24
C VAL A 805 -0.24 42.33 34.34
N SER A 806 -1.42 42.53 33.76
CA SER A 806 -2.45 41.47 33.66
C SER A 806 -2.50 40.93 32.22
N ASP A 807 -2.98 39.69 32.08
CA ASP A 807 -3.26 39.02 30.79
C ASP A 807 -2.05 38.39 30.06
N CYS A 808 -0.91 38.19 30.75
CA CYS A 808 0.29 37.56 30.18
C CYS A 808 0.10 36.09 29.78
N THR A 809 -0.83 35.38 30.42
CA THR A 809 -1.07 33.94 30.24
C THR A 809 -2.35 33.64 29.45
N SER A 810 -3.09 34.67 29.05
CA SER A 810 -4.35 34.54 28.33
C SER A 810 -4.16 34.22 26.85
N ALA A 811 -5.05 33.38 26.33
CA ALA A 811 -5.16 33.04 24.91
C ALA A 811 -5.86 34.14 24.09
N GLU A 812 -6.52 35.11 24.74
CA GLU A 812 -7.27 36.19 24.11
C GLU A 812 -6.35 37.38 23.78
N GLY A 813 -6.74 38.29 22.88
CA GLY A 813 -5.97 39.51 22.59
C GLY A 813 -4.71 39.35 21.71
N TRP A 814 -4.54 38.21 21.02
CA TRP A 814 -3.49 37.99 20.02
C TRP A 814 -3.99 38.32 18.61
N SER A 815 -3.18 39.01 17.82
CA SER A 815 -3.40 39.21 16.39
C SER A 815 -2.14 38.82 15.59
N ALA A 816 -2.32 38.33 14.36
CA ALA A 816 -1.21 37.89 13.51
C ALA A 816 -1.28 38.59 12.14
N THR A 817 -0.11 38.94 11.60
CA THR A 817 0.03 39.60 10.30
C THR A 817 1.06 38.87 9.43
N HIS A 818 1.02 39.09 8.12
CA HIS A 818 1.98 38.51 7.16
C HIS A 818 2.01 36.97 7.17
N GLY A 819 0.83 36.34 7.32
CA GLY A 819 0.71 34.89 7.24
C GLY A 819 1.30 34.20 8.46
N ALA A 820 0.66 34.32 9.63
CA ALA A 820 0.91 33.45 10.78
C ALA A 820 -0.42 33.00 11.38
N ALA A 821 -0.43 31.85 12.04
CA ALA A 821 -1.53 31.34 12.84
C ALA A 821 -1.07 31.22 14.30
N VAL A 822 -1.94 31.64 15.22
CA VAL A 822 -1.70 31.54 16.66
C VAL A 822 -2.64 30.48 17.21
N CYS A 823 -2.10 29.49 17.93
CA CYS A 823 -2.91 28.52 18.67
C CYS A 823 -2.31 28.25 20.05
N VAL A 824 -3.14 27.84 21.00
CA VAL A 824 -2.69 27.38 22.32
C VAL A 824 -2.86 25.87 22.38
N ASP A 825 -1.76 25.16 22.68
CA ASP A 825 -1.76 23.70 22.85
C ASP A 825 -1.08 23.36 24.20
N ARG A 826 -1.79 22.63 25.06
CA ARG A 826 -1.34 22.21 26.40
C ARG A 826 -0.79 23.35 27.28
N GLY A 827 -1.40 24.52 27.21
CA GLY A 827 -0.98 25.69 27.98
C GLY A 827 0.26 26.40 27.42
N MET A 828 0.76 25.99 26.25
CA MET A 828 1.80 26.69 25.52
C MET A 828 1.25 27.39 24.29
N LEU A 829 1.68 28.62 24.07
CA LEU A 829 1.33 29.41 22.90
C LEU A 829 2.24 29.03 21.72
N LYS A 830 1.65 28.44 20.67
CA LYS A 830 2.33 28.06 19.42
C LYS A 830 2.01 29.08 18.34
N ILE A 831 3.05 29.63 17.71
CA ILE A 831 2.91 30.61 16.61
C ILE A 831 3.52 29.98 15.37
N THR A 832 2.66 29.56 14.45
CA THR A 832 3.08 28.89 13.21
C THR A 832 3.10 29.92 12.09
N PRO A 833 4.20 30.09 11.34
CA PRO A 833 4.15 30.83 10.09
C PRO A 833 3.14 30.14 9.17
N LYS A 834 2.14 30.86 8.65
CA LYS A 834 1.56 30.49 7.36
C LYS A 834 2.67 30.73 6.37
N THR A 835 3.29 29.64 5.94
CA THR A 835 4.39 29.68 5.00
C THR A 835 4.01 30.54 3.79
N VAL A 836 4.87 31.49 3.42
CA VAL A 836 4.75 32.30 2.19
C VAL A 836 5.02 31.46 0.93
N MET A 837 4.83 30.14 0.99
CA MET A 837 4.44 29.40 -0.19
C MET A 837 2.97 29.72 -0.43
N GLY A 838 2.73 30.79 -1.20
CA GLY A 838 1.44 30.93 -1.87
C GLY A 838 1.15 29.64 -2.64
N ARG A 839 -0.11 29.21 -2.54
CA ARG A 839 -0.78 28.04 -3.12
C ARG A 839 -0.65 27.87 -4.67
N HIS A 840 0.40 28.37 -5.32
CA HIS A 840 0.43 28.52 -6.79
C HIS A 840 1.64 28.00 -7.56
N ASP A 841 2.63 27.36 -6.94
CA ASP A 841 3.72 26.72 -7.68
C ASP A 841 3.59 25.20 -7.84
N TYR A 842 2.48 24.61 -7.41
CA TYR A 842 2.22 23.19 -7.61
C TYR A 842 0.78 22.98 -8.07
N THR A 843 0.57 23.03 -9.39
CA THR A 843 -0.27 22.06 -10.12
C THR A 843 -0.34 22.41 -11.60
N SER A 844 0.19 21.51 -12.44
CA SER A 844 -0.03 21.45 -13.88
C SER A 844 -0.95 20.28 -14.22
N GLY A 845 -2.06 20.50 -14.93
CA GLY A 845 -2.55 19.45 -15.81
C GLY A 845 -4.01 19.03 -15.73
N MET A 846 -4.95 19.99 -15.77
CA MET A 846 -6.17 19.71 -16.53
C MET A 846 -5.89 20.06 -17.99
N ARG A 847 -5.46 19.05 -18.75
CA ARG A 847 -5.33 19.10 -20.20
C ARG A 847 -6.73 19.16 -20.79
N ILE A 848 -7.14 20.32 -21.28
CA ILE A 848 -8.34 20.45 -22.12
C ILE A 848 -7.85 20.60 -23.55
N GLU A 849 -8.14 19.59 -24.36
CA GLU A 849 -7.73 19.53 -25.76
C GLU A 849 -8.47 20.61 -26.58
N ASN A 850 -7.74 21.21 -27.54
CA ASN A 850 -8.13 22.28 -28.47
C ASN A 850 -8.05 23.73 -27.95
N ASN A 851 -6.89 24.35 -28.24
CA ASN A 851 -6.61 25.80 -28.33
C ASN A 851 -7.01 26.73 -27.17
N GLY A 852 -7.32 26.22 -25.98
CA GLY A 852 -7.45 27.05 -24.77
C GLY A 852 -8.60 28.07 -24.78
N ARG A 853 -9.47 28.05 -25.80
CA ARG A 853 -10.66 28.91 -25.87
C ARG A 853 -11.71 28.41 -24.88
N VAL A 854 -11.96 29.19 -23.84
CA VAL A 854 -13.07 28.93 -22.91
C VAL A 854 -14.33 29.58 -23.49
N SER A 855 -15.36 28.79 -23.72
CA SER A 855 -16.68 29.28 -24.14
C SER A 855 -17.73 29.01 -23.06
N CYS A 856 -18.49 30.02 -22.66
CA CYS A 856 -19.63 29.84 -21.75
C CYS A 856 -20.87 30.58 -22.25
N ALA A 857 -22.02 29.92 -22.17
CA ALA A 857 -23.29 30.56 -22.46
C ALA A 857 -23.63 31.57 -21.35
N LEU A 858 -23.97 32.80 -21.74
CA LEU A 858 -24.50 33.81 -20.85
C LEU A 858 -26.03 33.71 -20.83
N LYS A 859 -26.64 34.11 -19.72
CA LYS A 859 -28.10 34.33 -19.67
C LYS A 859 -28.49 35.40 -20.72
N PRO A 860 -29.73 35.39 -21.23
CA PRO A 860 -30.18 36.39 -22.20
C PRO A 860 -29.82 37.80 -21.74
N ILE A 861 -29.15 38.56 -22.61
CA ILE A 861 -28.66 39.92 -22.32
C ILE A 861 -29.51 40.92 -23.09
N ASP A 862 -30.06 41.90 -22.39
CA ASP A 862 -30.89 42.96 -22.96
C ASP A 862 -30.04 44.19 -23.30
N PHE A 863 -29.75 44.38 -24.59
CA PHE A 863 -28.94 45.49 -25.08
C PHE A 863 -29.63 46.86 -24.99
N SER A 864 -30.96 46.90 -24.78
CA SER A 864 -31.67 48.16 -24.56
C SER A 864 -31.31 48.84 -23.23
N ARG A 865 -30.71 48.07 -22.31
CA ARG A 865 -30.34 48.51 -20.96
C ARG A 865 -28.84 48.83 -20.82
N ASN A 866 -28.11 48.96 -21.92
CA ASN A 866 -26.67 49.26 -21.96
C ASN A 866 -25.82 48.32 -21.07
N PRO A 867 -25.84 47.00 -21.32
CA PRO A 867 -25.15 46.02 -20.48
C PRO A 867 -23.63 46.22 -20.49
N ILE A 868 -23.05 46.14 -19.30
CA ILE A 868 -21.61 46.22 -19.04
C ILE A 868 -21.12 44.84 -18.59
N LEU A 869 -20.20 44.26 -19.35
CA LEU A 869 -19.53 43.01 -19.00
C LEU A 869 -18.26 43.31 -18.19
N LYS A 870 -18.19 42.80 -16.96
CA LYS A 870 -17.01 42.86 -16.10
C LYS A 870 -16.41 41.47 -15.95
N ILE A 871 -15.15 41.31 -16.36
CA ILE A 871 -14.40 40.06 -16.25
C ILE A 871 -13.15 40.35 -15.43
N HIS A 872 -12.96 39.60 -14.34
CA HIS A 872 -11.77 39.72 -13.50
C HIS A 872 -10.75 38.65 -13.87
N ILE A 873 -9.61 39.08 -14.40
CA ILE A 873 -8.50 38.24 -14.86
C ILE A 873 -7.29 38.53 -13.96
N PRO A 874 -7.04 37.72 -12.93
CA PRO A 874 -6.01 38.01 -11.93
C PRO A 874 -4.58 37.72 -12.40
N ASP A 875 -4.38 37.07 -13.54
CA ASP A 875 -3.07 36.56 -13.98
C ASP A 875 -2.16 37.60 -14.64
N GLN A 876 -0.88 37.62 -14.24
CA GLN A 876 0.20 38.49 -14.76
C GLN A 876 0.57 38.23 -16.23
N ASN A 877 0.25 37.05 -16.77
CA ASN A 877 0.54 36.65 -18.15
C ASN A 877 -0.65 36.81 -19.12
N SER A 878 -1.63 37.66 -18.79
CA SER A 878 -2.85 37.84 -19.59
C SER A 878 -2.67 38.73 -20.84
N HIS A 879 -1.45 39.21 -21.12
CA HIS A 879 -1.17 40.14 -22.21
C HIS A 879 -1.54 39.54 -23.58
N GLY A 880 -2.50 40.14 -24.28
CA GLY A 880 -2.97 39.72 -25.61
C GLY A 880 -4.15 38.74 -25.61
N THR A 881 -4.71 38.37 -24.44
CA THR A 881 -5.93 37.54 -24.36
C THR A 881 -7.10 38.25 -25.01
N ARG A 882 -7.79 37.59 -25.95
CA ARG A 882 -8.95 38.12 -26.66
C ARG A 882 -10.22 37.67 -25.98
N ILE A 883 -11.10 38.62 -25.71
CA ILE A 883 -12.43 38.38 -25.17
C ILE A 883 -13.42 38.68 -26.30
N GLY A 884 -14.30 37.74 -26.64
CA GLY A 884 -15.32 37.94 -27.67
C GLY A 884 -16.66 37.30 -27.33
N LEU A 885 -17.70 37.71 -28.03
CA LEU A 885 -19.06 37.21 -27.88
C LEU A 885 -19.58 36.70 -29.22
N THR A 886 -20.28 35.58 -29.21
CA THR A 886 -21.01 35.03 -30.35
C THR A 886 -22.51 35.06 -30.03
N ASP A 887 -23.34 35.64 -30.91
CA ASP A 887 -24.80 35.62 -30.73
C ASP A 887 -25.46 34.33 -31.26
N GLU A 888 -26.78 34.21 -31.08
CA GLU A 888 -27.55 33.04 -31.52
C GLU A 888 -27.53 32.80 -33.04
N THR A 889 -27.15 33.79 -33.84
CA THR A 889 -26.99 33.65 -35.31
C THR A 889 -25.58 33.19 -35.71
N GLY A 890 -24.69 33.01 -34.73
CA GLY A 890 -23.30 32.65 -34.94
C GLY A 890 -22.38 33.84 -35.20
N GLN A 891 -22.87 35.09 -35.09
CA GLN A 891 -22.06 36.27 -35.34
C GLN A 891 -21.09 36.52 -34.17
N TYR A 892 -19.79 36.36 -34.42
CA TYR A 892 -18.73 36.63 -33.44
C TYR A 892 -18.25 38.09 -33.48
N LYS A 893 -18.07 38.71 -32.31
CA LYS A 893 -17.40 40.01 -32.14
C LYS A 893 -16.34 39.94 -31.04
N GLN A 894 -15.12 40.35 -31.36
CA GLN A 894 -14.09 40.56 -30.34
C GLN A 894 -14.39 41.85 -29.58
N CYS A 895 -14.54 41.73 -28.27
CA CYS A 895 -14.99 42.81 -27.39
C CYS A 895 -13.84 43.52 -26.69
N ALA A 896 -12.73 42.82 -26.38
CA ALA A 896 -11.56 43.41 -25.75
C ALA A 896 -10.30 42.55 -25.97
N SER A 897 -9.14 43.14 -25.71
CA SER A 897 -7.89 42.43 -25.45
C SER A 897 -7.25 42.93 -24.17
N THR A 898 -6.82 42.04 -23.26
CA THR A 898 -6.19 42.47 -22.00
C THR A 898 -4.73 42.82 -22.20
N SER A 899 -4.30 43.99 -21.70
CA SER A 899 -2.90 44.42 -21.71
C SER A 899 -2.20 44.21 -20.37
N VAL A 900 -2.94 44.15 -19.27
CA VAL A 900 -2.45 43.95 -17.90
C VAL A 900 -3.49 43.19 -17.05
N PRO A 901 -3.10 42.57 -15.93
CA PRO A 901 -4.00 41.86 -15.03
C PRO A 901 -4.96 42.82 -14.36
N GLY A 902 -6.21 42.40 -14.15
CA GLY A 902 -7.22 43.21 -13.49
C GLY A 902 -8.64 42.94 -13.96
N THR A 903 -9.54 43.87 -13.66
CA THR A 903 -10.93 43.81 -14.11
C THR A 903 -11.07 44.48 -15.47
N CYS A 904 -11.29 43.69 -16.52
CA CYS A 904 -11.72 44.20 -17.82
C CYS A 904 -13.20 44.57 -17.74
N THR A 905 -13.53 45.83 -18.05
CA THR A 905 -14.90 46.34 -18.09
C THR A 905 -15.22 46.74 -19.53
N ILE A 906 -16.25 46.13 -20.11
CA ILE A 906 -16.61 46.26 -21.52
C ILE A 906 -18.05 46.75 -21.60
N ASP A 907 -18.29 47.88 -22.26
CA ASP A 907 -19.62 48.30 -22.68
C ASP A 907 -20.04 47.46 -23.89
N LEU A 908 -20.97 46.53 -23.68
CA LEU A 908 -21.35 45.59 -24.73
C LEU A 908 -22.11 46.28 -25.86
N SER A 909 -22.94 47.28 -25.56
CA SER A 909 -23.71 48.01 -26.58
C SER A 909 -22.79 48.82 -27.49
N ALA A 910 -21.82 49.52 -26.91
CA ALA A 910 -20.87 50.32 -27.68
C ALA A 910 -19.99 49.47 -28.60
N VAL A 911 -19.53 48.31 -28.10
CA VAL A 911 -18.56 47.47 -28.84
C VAL A 911 -19.26 46.57 -29.86
N THR A 912 -20.43 46.02 -29.53
CA THR A 912 -21.13 45.10 -30.45
C THR A 912 -22.12 45.79 -31.37
N ARG A 913 -22.67 46.96 -31.03
CA ARG A 913 -23.80 47.60 -31.74
C ARG A 913 -25.02 46.68 -31.90
N TRP A 914 -25.16 45.64 -31.08
CA TRP A 914 -26.35 44.79 -31.06
C TRP A 914 -27.51 45.50 -30.33
N ALA A 915 -28.74 45.11 -30.68
CA ALA A 915 -29.98 45.66 -30.12
C ALA A 915 -30.92 44.53 -29.69
N GLY A 916 -31.85 44.85 -28.79
CA GLY A 916 -32.80 43.88 -28.23
C GLY A 916 -32.18 42.88 -27.27
N THR A 917 -32.90 41.80 -26.96
CA THR A 917 -32.39 40.71 -26.11
C THR A 917 -31.72 39.64 -26.97
N LYS A 918 -30.50 39.24 -26.59
CA LYS A 918 -29.66 38.30 -27.33
C LYS A 918 -29.21 37.15 -26.43
N ASN A 919 -29.11 35.94 -26.99
CA ASN A 919 -28.49 34.79 -26.33
C ASN A 919 -27.03 34.73 -26.75
N LEU A 920 -26.12 34.95 -25.79
CA LEU A 920 -24.71 35.12 -26.11
C LEU A 920 -23.87 33.97 -25.57
N THR A 921 -22.88 33.57 -26.34
CA THR A 921 -21.76 32.75 -25.86
C THR A 921 -20.52 33.63 -25.73
N LEU A 922 -20.01 33.76 -24.51
CA LEU A 922 -18.72 34.41 -24.24
C LEU A 922 -17.59 33.45 -24.58
N SER A 923 -16.59 33.95 -25.29
CA SER A 923 -15.36 33.26 -25.64
C SER A 923 -14.16 34.03 -25.15
N ILE A 924 -13.26 33.35 -24.45
CA ILE A 924 -12.00 33.92 -23.96
C ILE A 924 -10.86 33.08 -24.55
N ASP A 925 -10.04 33.73 -25.36
CA ASP A 925 -8.98 33.12 -26.17
C ASP A 925 -7.61 33.63 -25.68
N PRO A 926 -6.79 32.79 -25.04
CA PRO A 926 -5.45 33.16 -24.55
C PRO A 926 -4.56 33.66 -25.69
N ALA A 927 -3.59 34.53 -25.40
CA ALA A 927 -2.61 34.96 -26.39
C ALA A 927 -1.88 33.76 -27.03
N THR A 928 -1.55 33.86 -28.32
CA THR A 928 -1.12 32.76 -29.21
C THR A 928 0.23 32.08 -28.88
N GLY A 929 0.79 32.29 -27.69
CA GLY A 929 1.98 31.58 -27.22
C GLY A 929 1.63 30.20 -26.64
N HIS A 930 2.31 29.15 -27.11
CA HIS A 930 2.19 27.80 -26.54
C HIS A 930 2.40 27.84 -25.02
N GLY A 931 1.41 27.38 -24.25
CA GLY A 931 1.47 27.37 -22.77
C GLY A 931 0.88 28.60 -22.07
N SER A 932 0.32 29.57 -22.80
CA SER A 932 -0.41 30.69 -22.21
C SER A 932 -1.75 30.22 -21.64
N TYR A 933 -2.02 30.51 -20.37
CA TYR A 933 -3.31 30.26 -19.72
C TYR A 933 -3.88 31.55 -19.13
N VAL A 934 -5.20 31.61 -18.98
CA VAL A 934 -5.91 32.76 -18.41
C VAL A 934 -6.89 32.27 -17.36
N ARG A 935 -6.66 32.62 -16.10
CA ARG A 935 -7.63 32.39 -15.03
C ARG A 935 -8.70 33.48 -15.04
N ILE A 936 -9.93 33.07 -14.76
CA ILE A 936 -11.07 33.99 -14.64
C ILE A 936 -11.64 33.81 -13.24
N ARG A 937 -11.58 34.86 -12.42
CA ARG A 937 -12.12 34.81 -11.05
C ARG A 937 -13.62 35.02 -11.02
N SER A 938 -14.13 35.89 -11.90
CA SER A 938 -15.55 36.20 -11.98
C SER A 938 -15.92 36.83 -13.31
N ILE A 939 -17.11 36.50 -13.80
CA ILE A 939 -17.77 37.13 -14.96
C ILE A 939 -19.09 37.70 -14.45
N LYS A 940 -19.32 39.00 -14.66
CA LYS A 940 -20.55 39.68 -14.25
C LYS A 940 -21.07 40.54 -15.39
N VAL A 941 -22.34 40.40 -15.71
CA VAL A 941 -23.07 41.34 -16.56
C VAL A 941 -23.82 42.29 -15.64
N CYS A 942 -23.49 43.57 -15.72
CA CYS A 942 -24.10 44.62 -14.94
C CYS A 942 -24.93 45.52 -15.86
N TYR A 943 -26.06 46.03 -15.37
CA TYR A 943 -26.78 47.11 -16.03
C TYR A 943 -26.53 48.40 -15.25
N PRO A 944 -26.24 49.54 -15.89
CA PRO A 944 -26.21 50.83 -15.22
C PRO A 944 -27.50 51.03 -14.43
N LYS A 945 -27.40 51.55 -13.20
CA LYS A 945 -28.60 51.99 -12.47
C LYS A 945 -29.30 53.00 -13.37
N LEU A 946 -30.59 52.77 -13.67
CA LEU A 946 -31.44 53.78 -14.26
C LEU A 946 -31.28 55.04 -13.40
N LYS A 947 -30.80 56.14 -14.00
CA LYS A 947 -30.92 57.44 -13.33
C LYS A 947 -32.41 57.61 -13.06
N GLU A 948 -32.79 57.78 -11.81
CA GLU A 948 -34.11 58.32 -11.48
C GLU A 948 -34.26 59.60 -12.30
N ILE A 949 -35.16 59.54 -13.27
CA ILE A 949 -35.62 60.72 -13.99
C ILE A 949 -36.40 61.51 -12.94
N LYS A 950 -35.92 62.72 -12.63
CA LYS A 950 -36.74 63.74 -12.01
C LYS A 950 -37.81 64.21 -12.98
#